data_AF-A0A9E7U713-F1
#
_entry.id   AF-A0A9E7U713-F1
#
_cell.length_a   1.000
_cell.length_b   1.000
_cell.length_c   1.000
_cell.angle_alpha   90.00
_cell.angle_beta   90.00
_cell.angle_gamma   90.00
#
_symmetry.space_group_name_H-M   'P 1'
#
loop_
_entity.id
_entity.type
_entity.pdbx_description
1 polymer ?
#
loop_
_entity_poly.entity_id
_entity_poly.type
_entity_poly.pdbx_seq_one_letter_code
_entity_poly.pdbx_strand_id
1 'polypeptide(L)'
;MAATDSDQFLDRPLVVPGLLENRRYQVELAETAMADHTLVCLPTGLGKTAVSLLVTAHRLAEYGGKSLLLAPTKPLVEQHAAFYREALEVPDDEIVVFTGEVRPDDRAAVWEEARVVVATPQVVENDLIGNRVSLAEVTHCTFDECHRATGDYAYNYIAERYHADAETPLVTGMSASPGGDKEEILQVCQNLGLRDVAVMTEDDADVAQHTYETTVEWEHLDLPEEILDIRDRLTDVMAERLETLRELGLTRKTDPSLSEGDLRKLQAKARQLMNDDDSAGYKAMSILAELRKIRTAVTYAETQSVESLRRYFERQENAARSSGASKASQRFVSELGVKQARSRAERYDDIHPKFRKTRILLAETLGIEGGDRVIAFTESRDTAETLVEFLSESFDVRKFVGQGDREGSDGMTQTQQKATLDEFRNGEFEVLVSTSVAEEGLDVPEVDLVLFYEPVPKGIRSIQRKGRTGRQTEGKVVVLIANDTRDEAYYWMSRNEEKRMAQELRKLKSMEGDIESELTETQAALATFTAAEADVSKTDTTGDPDPEPAATESTASTAATGGSGSSSGDDGQAGISAFAGGGDEVDEGDGADEPDASEAETEPGTGDDATDDDDATDDAVVATAGEDEAFDGVEIVVDQRELDSSIARDLSRKEGVRTRLETLAVGDYVLSDRVAVERKSVEDFLDTLTGGDRSMFEQVGDAARHYARPVVVLEGEDLYGRRNVHPNAIRGALSSLAVDFGASVLRTSDEQDTAELLYTIARREQEDDDRQVSVHGEKGKRTRTEQQEYVVGSIAEVGPVTARALLEHFGSVEAVMTADEDALLDVEGVGKVTAGRIRDVVGSDYDG
;
A
#
# COMPACT_ATOMS: atom_id res chain seq x y z
N MET A 1 3.19 47.56 33.57
CA MET A 1 2.20 46.59 33.06
C MET A 1 2.91 45.73 32.03
N ALA A 2 3.75 44.78 32.47
CA ALA A 2 4.60 43.95 31.59
C ALA A 2 4.83 42.55 32.19
N ALA A 3 3.89 42.05 33.00
CA ALA A 3 4.04 40.81 33.76
C ALA A 3 2.80 39.91 33.67
N THR A 4 2.04 40.00 32.57
CA THR A 4 0.80 39.22 32.38
C THR A 4 0.75 38.43 31.06
N ASP A 5 1.70 38.62 30.14
CA ASP A 5 1.75 37.85 28.88
C ASP A 5 2.66 36.62 28.94
N SER A 6 3.51 36.46 29.97
CA SER A 6 4.45 35.34 30.07
C SER A 6 3.81 34.01 30.51
N ASP A 7 2.60 34.03 31.07
CA ASP A 7 1.90 32.81 31.52
C ASP A 7 1.02 32.18 30.42
N GLN A 8 0.82 32.88 29.29
CA GLN A 8 -0.04 32.39 28.20
C GLN A 8 0.63 31.36 27.29
N PHE A 9 1.97 31.41 27.18
CA PHE A 9 2.74 30.55 26.29
C PHE A 9 3.68 29.66 27.09
N LEU A 10 3.91 28.46 26.58
CA LEU A 10 4.75 27.47 27.22
C LEU A 10 6.23 27.79 26.98
N ASP A 11 7.03 27.79 28.05
CA ASP A 11 8.48 27.95 28.01
C ASP A 11 9.13 26.62 28.44
N ARG A 12 9.69 25.89 27.47
CA ARG A 12 10.33 24.57 27.66
C ARG A 12 11.57 24.47 26.74
N PRO A 13 12.60 23.68 27.12
CA PRO A 13 13.78 23.48 26.29
C PRO A 13 13.42 23.00 24.87
N LEU A 14 14.10 23.55 23.86
CA LEU A 14 13.92 23.25 22.43
C LEU A 14 12.53 23.58 21.86
N VAL A 15 11.65 24.24 22.61
CA VAL A 15 10.35 24.72 22.10
C VAL A 15 10.50 26.21 21.76
N VAL A 16 10.08 26.59 20.56
CA VAL A 16 10.13 28.00 20.11
C VAL A 16 9.27 28.88 21.04
N PRO A 17 9.86 29.91 21.69
CA PRO A 17 9.14 30.76 22.62
C PRO A 17 7.95 31.48 21.98
N GLY A 18 6.79 31.45 22.65
CA GLY A 18 5.61 32.19 22.21
C GLY A 18 4.78 31.51 21.11
N LEU A 19 5.13 30.28 20.70
CA LEU A 19 4.36 29.54 19.72
C LEU A 19 3.25 28.68 20.34
N LEU A 20 3.58 27.88 21.36
CA LEU A 20 2.63 26.98 22.01
C LEU A 20 1.94 27.66 23.18
N GLU A 21 0.61 27.70 23.15
CA GLU A 21 -0.19 28.12 24.30
C GLU A 21 0.02 27.16 25.49
N ASN A 22 0.04 27.71 26.70
CA ASN A 22 0.14 26.93 27.92
C ASN A 22 -1.21 26.26 28.26
N ARG A 23 -1.49 25.15 27.59
CA ARG A 23 -2.69 24.34 27.82
C ARG A 23 -2.39 23.25 28.84
N ARG A 24 -2.94 23.39 30.04
CA ARG A 24 -2.64 22.51 31.17
C ARG A 24 -2.85 21.02 30.88
N TYR A 25 -3.92 20.65 30.18
CA TYR A 25 -4.18 19.26 29.83
C TYR A 25 -3.12 18.67 28.88
N GLN A 26 -2.53 19.48 27.98
CA GLN A 26 -1.46 19.03 27.09
C GLN A 26 -0.17 18.82 27.87
N VAL A 27 0.12 19.70 28.83
CA VAL A 27 1.28 19.59 29.73
C VAL A 27 1.15 18.34 30.60
N GLU A 28 -0.02 18.09 31.18
CA GLU A 28 -0.27 16.90 32.01
C GLU A 28 -0.08 15.60 31.22
N LEU A 29 -0.67 15.50 30.02
CA LEU A 29 -0.48 14.34 29.15
C LEU A 29 0.98 14.15 28.71
N ALA A 30 1.68 15.24 28.42
CA ALA A 30 3.09 15.18 28.07
C ALA A 30 3.94 14.72 29.26
N GLU A 31 3.67 15.21 30.47
CA GLU A 31 4.38 14.79 31.68
C GLU A 31 4.18 13.31 31.99
N THR A 32 2.98 12.76 31.79
CA THR A 32 2.73 11.31 31.86
C THR A 32 3.53 10.55 30.80
N ALA A 33 3.46 10.99 29.54
CA ALA A 33 4.18 10.36 28.42
C ALA A 33 5.71 10.49 28.48
N MET A 34 6.23 11.44 29.26
CA MET A 34 7.68 11.55 29.54
C MET A 34 8.14 10.53 30.58
N ALA A 35 7.24 10.01 31.42
CA ALA A 35 7.58 9.15 32.54
C ALA A 35 7.68 7.66 32.16
N ASP A 36 6.83 7.17 31.24
CA ASP A 36 6.84 5.78 30.76
C ASP A 36 6.24 5.69 29.34
N HIS A 37 6.22 4.49 28.75
CA HIS A 37 5.61 4.25 27.45
C HIS A 37 4.08 4.42 27.51
N THR A 38 3.55 5.52 26.98
CA THR A 38 2.15 5.91 27.23
C THR A 38 1.29 5.93 25.99
N LEU A 39 0.07 5.38 26.11
CA LEU A 39 -1.04 5.60 25.18
C LEU A 39 -1.75 6.92 25.54
N VAL A 40 -1.55 7.95 24.73
CA VAL A 40 -2.21 9.25 24.87
C VAL A 40 -3.50 9.26 24.04
N CYS A 41 -4.64 9.39 24.73
CA CYS A 41 -5.97 9.46 24.12
C CYS A 41 -6.61 10.84 24.32
N LEU A 42 -6.87 11.52 23.20
CA LEU A 42 -7.43 12.86 23.15
C LEU A 42 -8.45 12.98 22.01
N PRO A 43 -9.58 13.69 22.21
CA PRO A 43 -10.46 14.09 21.12
C PRO A 43 -9.70 14.79 19.99
N THR A 44 -10.17 14.58 18.77
CA THR A 44 -9.51 15.12 17.57
C THR A 44 -9.42 16.64 17.61
N GLY A 45 -8.27 17.21 17.23
CA GLY A 45 -8.07 18.66 17.17
C GLY A 45 -7.71 19.34 18.50
N LEU A 46 -7.57 18.59 19.60
CA LEU A 46 -7.04 19.12 20.88
C LEU A 46 -5.50 19.13 20.97
N GLY A 47 -4.81 18.97 19.84
CA GLY A 47 -3.35 19.07 19.77
C GLY A 47 -2.59 17.84 20.27
N LYS A 48 -2.97 16.61 19.85
CA LYS A 48 -2.18 15.39 20.05
C LYS A 48 -0.71 15.58 19.63
N THR A 49 -0.50 16.17 18.46
CA THR A 49 0.84 16.48 17.95
C THR A 49 1.63 17.41 18.87
N ALA A 50 0.97 18.36 19.55
CA ALA A 50 1.64 19.22 20.52
C ALA A 50 2.14 18.42 21.74
N VAL A 51 1.35 17.46 22.24
CA VAL A 51 1.79 16.54 23.32
C VAL A 51 3.03 15.77 22.90
N SER A 52 3.00 15.11 21.72
CA SER A 52 4.17 14.39 21.19
C SER A 52 5.39 15.31 21.02
N LEU A 53 5.20 16.53 20.53
CA LEU A 53 6.28 17.51 20.36
C LEU A 53 6.92 17.88 21.71
N LEU A 54 6.12 18.07 22.77
CA LEU A 54 6.65 18.36 24.10
C LEU A 54 7.51 17.20 24.63
N VAL A 55 7.06 15.95 24.44
CA VAL A 55 7.85 14.76 24.80
C VAL A 55 9.14 14.70 23.99
N THR A 56 9.07 14.91 22.67
CA THR A 56 10.23 14.95 21.77
C THR A 56 11.24 16.02 22.18
N ALA A 57 10.80 17.25 22.42
CA ALA A 57 11.66 18.36 22.82
C ALA A 57 12.38 18.05 24.14
N HIS A 58 11.67 17.50 25.13
CA HIS A 58 12.25 17.09 26.39
C HIS A 58 13.30 15.97 26.22
N ARG A 59 12.97 14.93 25.45
CA ARG A 59 13.86 13.78 25.22
C ARG A 59 15.13 14.18 24.47
N LEU A 60 15.00 14.97 23.41
CA LEU A 60 16.16 15.50 22.65
C LEU A 60 17.04 16.42 23.51
N ALA A 61 16.45 17.21 24.42
CA ALA A 61 17.19 18.10 25.31
C ALA A 61 17.94 17.33 26.43
N GLU A 62 17.35 16.26 26.96
CA GLU A 62 17.91 15.51 28.09
C GLU A 62 18.88 14.41 27.65
N TYR A 63 18.53 13.66 26.61
CA TYR A 63 19.26 12.46 26.18
C TYR A 63 20.01 12.65 24.85
N GLY A 64 19.68 13.68 24.07
CA GLY A 64 20.20 13.85 22.72
C GLY A 64 19.59 12.83 21.74
N GLY A 65 20.38 12.44 20.74
CA GLY A 65 19.99 11.47 19.72
C GLY A 65 18.92 12.01 18.76
N LYS A 66 18.02 11.12 18.35
CA LYS A 66 17.01 11.36 17.31
C LYS A 66 15.60 11.05 17.83
N SER A 67 14.59 11.66 17.22
CA SER A 67 13.19 11.28 17.42
C SER A 67 12.59 10.77 16.12
N LEU A 68 11.73 9.76 16.21
CA LEU A 68 10.98 9.19 15.11
C LEU A 68 9.47 9.39 15.33
N LEU A 69 8.79 10.06 14.40
CA LEU A 69 7.33 10.18 14.37
C LEU A 69 6.78 9.43 13.17
N LEU A 70 5.94 8.44 13.41
CA LEU A 70 5.29 7.65 12.38
C LEU A 70 3.84 8.08 12.21
N ALA A 71 3.44 8.36 10.97
CA ALA A 71 2.06 8.70 10.63
C ALA A 71 1.60 7.95 9.36
N PRO A 72 0.33 7.51 9.29
CA PRO A 72 -0.12 6.52 8.31
C PRO A 72 -0.22 7.03 6.87
N THR A 73 -0.16 8.34 6.62
CA THR A 73 -0.32 8.91 5.29
C THR A 73 0.71 10.01 5.02
N LYS A 74 1.13 10.17 3.75
CA LYS A 74 2.07 11.23 3.35
C LYS A 74 1.63 12.63 3.78
N PRO A 75 0.35 13.05 3.62
CA PRO A 75 -0.05 14.37 4.05
C PRO A 75 0.05 14.61 5.57
N LEU A 76 -0.18 13.57 6.39
CA LEU A 76 0.00 13.70 7.84
C LEU A 76 1.48 13.84 8.19
N VAL A 77 2.35 13.10 7.53
CA VAL A 77 3.81 13.22 7.69
C VAL A 77 4.28 14.65 7.36
N GLU A 78 3.86 15.20 6.22
CA GLU A 78 4.20 16.58 5.83
C GLU A 78 3.66 17.62 6.82
N GLN A 79 2.41 17.44 7.28
CA GLN A 79 1.78 18.31 8.26
C GLN A 79 2.53 18.31 9.60
N HIS A 80 2.87 17.13 10.12
CA HIS A 80 3.60 17.01 11.39
C HIS A 80 5.01 17.59 11.26
N ALA A 81 5.71 17.33 10.15
CA ALA A 81 7.04 17.91 9.92
C ALA A 81 7.02 19.44 9.83
N ALA A 82 6.03 20.03 9.13
CA ALA A 82 5.86 21.48 9.08
C ALA A 82 5.63 22.08 10.47
N PHE A 83 4.75 21.47 11.27
CA PHE A 83 4.51 21.89 12.65
C PHE A 83 5.77 21.76 13.52
N TYR A 84 6.53 20.67 13.39
CA TYR A 84 7.78 20.48 14.13
C TYR A 84 8.85 21.51 13.77
N ARG A 85 8.99 21.88 12.49
CA ARG A 85 9.91 22.95 12.05
C ARG A 85 9.53 24.31 12.62
N GLU A 86 8.24 24.61 12.69
CA GLU A 86 7.77 25.85 13.29
C GLU A 86 7.99 25.88 14.81
N ALA A 87 7.82 24.74 15.47
CA ALA A 87 7.70 24.65 16.93
C ALA A 87 8.95 24.21 17.69
N LEU A 88 9.94 23.61 17.03
CA LEU A 88 11.19 23.20 17.65
C LEU A 88 12.34 24.15 17.33
N GLU A 89 13.22 24.38 18.30
CA GLU A 89 14.53 25.01 18.07
C GLU A 89 15.53 23.98 17.53
N VAL A 90 15.21 23.38 16.38
CA VAL A 90 16.04 22.43 15.61
C VAL A 90 16.14 22.96 14.18
N PRO A 91 17.32 22.97 13.55
CA PRO A 91 17.45 23.39 12.15
C PRO A 91 16.49 22.64 11.22
N ASP A 92 15.85 23.35 10.30
CA ASP A 92 14.84 22.78 9.39
C ASP A 92 15.36 21.60 8.56
N ASP A 93 16.66 21.62 8.23
CA ASP A 93 17.38 20.57 7.50
C ASP A 93 17.63 19.30 8.34
N GLU A 94 17.62 19.41 9.67
CA GLU A 94 17.72 18.27 10.59
C GLU A 94 16.32 17.66 10.92
N ILE A 95 15.24 18.26 10.43
CA ILE A 95 13.86 17.74 10.50
C ILE A 95 13.49 17.17 9.13
N VAL A 96 13.62 15.86 8.96
CA VAL A 96 13.54 15.19 7.66
C VAL A 96 12.22 14.44 7.50
N VAL A 97 11.76 14.35 6.25
CA VAL A 97 10.51 13.67 5.87
C VAL A 97 10.83 12.46 5.02
N PHE A 98 10.49 11.26 5.52
CA PHE A 98 10.72 10.00 4.81
C PHE A 98 9.40 9.45 4.28
N THR A 99 9.20 9.62 2.97
CA THR A 99 8.10 9.02 2.20
C THR A 99 8.69 8.19 1.06
N GLY A 100 7.84 7.44 0.34
CA GLY A 100 8.28 6.62 -0.81
C GLY A 100 8.84 7.39 -2.01
N GLU A 101 9.03 8.71 -1.93
CA GLU A 101 9.60 9.53 -3.02
C GLU A 101 11.12 9.70 -2.94
N VAL A 102 11.69 9.61 -1.73
CA VAL A 102 13.14 9.66 -1.54
C VAL A 102 13.72 8.28 -1.89
N ARG A 103 14.78 8.21 -2.69
CA ARG A 103 15.40 6.92 -3.04
C ARG A 103 16.02 6.25 -1.81
N PRO A 104 15.97 4.91 -1.69
CA PRO A 104 16.51 4.21 -0.52
C PRO A 104 17.98 4.51 -0.19
N ASP A 105 18.83 4.61 -1.20
CA ASP A 105 20.28 4.81 -1.00
C ASP A 105 20.61 6.21 -0.47
N ASP A 106 19.79 7.21 -0.82
CA ASP A 106 19.93 8.58 -0.33
C ASP A 106 19.45 8.71 1.13
N ARG A 107 18.53 7.84 1.58
CA ARG A 107 17.92 7.93 2.92
C ARG A 107 18.89 7.62 4.05
N ALA A 108 19.87 6.73 3.85
CA ALA A 108 20.83 6.38 4.89
C ALA A 108 21.66 7.59 5.33
N ALA A 109 22.20 8.35 4.37
CA ALA A 109 22.96 9.56 4.67
C ALA A 109 22.09 10.65 5.34
N VAL A 110 20.85 10.82 4.85
CA VAL A 110 19.92 11.80 5.44
C VAL A 110 19.50 11.40 6.87
N TRP A 111 19.39 10.10 7.17
CA TRP A 111 19.08 9.60 8.51
C TRP A 111 20.19 9.94 9.51
N GLU A 112 21.46 9.80 9.11
CA GLU A 112 22.62 10.11 9.96
C GLU A 112 22.65 11.57 10.41
N GLU A 113 22.26 12.51 9.55
CA GLU A 113 22.25 13.94 9.85
C GLU A 113 20.97 14.40 10.60
N ALA A 114 19.88 13.66 10.49
CA ALA A 114 18.59 14.05 11.07
C ALA A 114 18.57 14.04 12.60
N ARG A 115 17.84 14.97 13.23
CA ARG A 115 17.47 14.92 14.65
C ARG A 115 16.00 14.56 14.87
N VAL A 116 15.15 14.88 13.90
CA VAL A 116 13.75 14.46 13.89
C VAL A 116 13.45 13.85 12.53
N VAL A 117 12.95 12.62 12.55
CA VAL A 117 12.49 11.92 11.36
C VAL A 117 10.99 11.78 11.46
N VAL A 118 10.26 12.30 10.46
CA VAL A 118 8.82 12.11 10.32
C VAL A 118 8.57 11.24 9.10
N ALA A 119 7.92 10.08 9.27
CA ALA A 119 7.90 9.06 8.22
C ALA A 119 6.59 8.28 8.12
N THR A 120 6.34 7.74 6.92
CA THR A 120 5.33 6.70 6.75
C THR A 120 5.86 5.34 7.22
N PRO A 121 5.04 4.47 7.83
CA PRO A 121 5.53 3.31 8.56
C PRO A 121 6.25 2.29 7.66
N GLN A 122 5.71 2.05 6.46
CA GLN A 122 6.28 1.10 5.50
C GLN A 122 7.70 1.50 5.07
N VAL A 123 7.99 2.80 4.98
CA VAL A 123 9.33 3.26 4.57
C VAL A 123 10.36 2.90 5.64
N VAL A 124 10.03 3.16 6.91
CA VAL A 124 10.91 2.85 8.03
C VAL A 124 11.06 1.35 8.21
N GLU A 125 9.98 0.58 8.13
CA GLU A 125 10.03 -0.88 8.14
C GLU A 125 10.97 -1.43 7.06
N ASN A 126 10.83 -0.96 5.83
CA ASN A 126 11.69 -1.40 4.73
C ASN A 126 13.15 -0.99 4.95
N ASP A 127 13.42 0.18 5.51
CA ASP A 127 14.79 0.60 5.80
C ASP A 127 15.41 -0.17 6.97
N LEU A 128 14.61 -0.61 7.95
CA LEU A 128 15.06 -1.51 9.01
C LEU A 128 15.35 -2.91 8.48
N ILE A 129 14.44 -3.48 7.69
CA ILE A 129 14.64 -4.78 7.04
C ILE A 129 15.85 -4.72 6.11
N GLY A 130 16.05 -3.63 5.38
CA GLY A 130 17.19 -3.43 4.49
C GLY A 130 18.50 -3.06 5.20
N ASN A 131 18.52 -2.98 6.54
CA ASN A 131 19.65 -2.52 7.35
C ASN A 131 20.23 -1.16 6.88
N ARG A 132 19.38 -0.25 6.42
CA ARG A 132 19.75 1.11 5.96
C ARG A 132 19.73 2.14 7.08
N VAL A 133 18.91 1.91 8.11
CA VAL A 133 18.77 2.80 9.26
C VAL A 133 18.87 2.02 10.56
N SER A 134 19.33 2.68 11.62
CA SER A 134 19.44 2.11 12.96
C SER A 134 18.59 2.87 13.96
N LEU A 135 17.89 2.13 14.84
CA LEU A 135 17.07 2.69 15.91
C LEU A 135 17.86 2.97 17.19
N ALA A 136 19.16 2.60 17.25
CA ALA A 136 19.98 2.71 18.47
C ALA A 136 19.96 4.12 19.09
N GLU A 137 20.10 5.15 18.25
CA GLU A 137 20.12 6.57 18.66
C GLU A 137 18.74 7.22 18.77
N VAL A 138 17.66 6.48 18.49
CA VAL A 138 16.30 7.01 18.58
C VAL A 138 15.88 7.01 20.06
N THR A 139 15.70 8.19 20.63
CA THR A 139 15.37 8.39 22.05
C THR A 139 13.88 8.56 22.30
N HIS A 140 13.09 8.83 21.26
CA HIS A 140 11.64 8.94 21.35
C HIS A 140 10.97 8.50 20.04
N CYS A 141 10.06 7.53 20.12
CA CYS A 141 9.26 7.03 19.00
C CYS A 141 7.78 7.34 19.24
N THR A 142 7.16 8.09 18.32
CA THR A 142 5.73 8.40 18.35
C THR A 142 4.99 7.61 17.27
N PHE A 143 3.93 6.91 17.65
CA PHE A 143 3.00 6.25 16.74
C PHE A 143 1.69 7.06 16.65
N ASP A 144 1.49 7.83 15.57
CA ASP A 144 0.23 8.54 15.33
C ASP A 144 -0.83 7.59 14.77
N GLU A 145 -2.09 7.82 15.14
CA GLU A 145 -3.22 6.92 14.87
C GLU A 145 -2.91 5.46 15.25
N CYS A 146 -2.39 5.27 16.47
CA CYS A 146 -1.82 4.02 16.97
C CYS A 146 -2.80 2.83 17.02
N HIS A 147 -4.11 3.06 16.90
CA HIS A 147 -5.13 2.01 16.75
C HIS A 147 -4.89 1.09 15.54
N ARG A 148 -4.01 1.49 14.62
CA ARG A 148 -3.57 0.66 13.48
C ARG A 148 -2.59 -0.44 13.85
N ALA A 149 -2.03 -0.42 15.06
CA ALA A 149 -1.08 -1.44 15.54
C ALA A 149 -1.77 -2.78 15.84
N THR A 150 -2.34 -3.41 14.82
CA THR A 150 -3.04 -4.70 14.86
C THR A 150 -2.66 -5.54 13.63
N GLY A 151 -2.71 -6.87 13.75
CA GLY A 151 -2.31 -7.79 12.68
C GLY A 151 -0.85 -7.58 12.24
N ASP A 152 -0.61 -7.57 10.93
CA ASP A 152 0.73 -7.46 10.34
C ASP A 152 1.12 -6.03 9.94
N TYR A 153 0.48 -5.03 10.55
CA TYR A 153 0.77 -3.63 10.27
C TYR A 153 2.19 -3.26 10.73
N ALA A 154 2.89 -2.46 9.91
CA ALA A 154 4.30 -2.06 10.09
C ALA A 154 4.63 -1.52 11.49
N TYR A 155 3.68 -0.88 12.19
CA TYR A 155 3.88 -0.42 13.57
C TYR A 155 4.33 -1.53 14.52
N ASN A 156 3.80 -2.74 14.36
CA ASN A 156 4.09 -3.84 15.26
C ASN A 156 5.55 -4.26 15.14
N TYR A 157 6.03 -4.43 13.90
CA TYR A 157 7.44 -4.74 13.62
C TYR A 157 8.38 -3.61 14.08
N ILE A 158 8.04 -2.35 13.79
CA ILE A 158 8.89 -1.21 14.19
C ILE A 158 8.94 -1.07 15.71
N ALA A 159 7.83 -1.24 16.42
CA ALA A 159 7.80 -1.17 17.88
C ALA A 159 8.63 -2.30 18.50
N GLU A 160 8.49 -3.52 18.01
CA GLU A 160 9.30 -4.68 18.42
C GLU A 160 10.79 -4.39 18.26
N ARG A 161 11.22 -3.95 17.06
CA ARG A 161 12.62 -3.58 16.77
C ARG A 161 13.08 -2.41 17.63
N TYR A 162 12.25 -1.39 17.83
CA TYR A 162 12.60 -0.22 18.64
C TYR A 162 12.88 -0.57 20.10
N HIS A 163 12.05 -1.42 20.72
CA HIS A 163 12.28 -1.88 22.09
C HIS A 163 13.51 -2.79 22.21
N ALA A 164 13.87 -3.51 21.15
CA ALA A 164 15.07 -4.36 21.11
C ALA A 164 16.37 -3.58 20.86
N ASP A 165 16.34 -2.61 19.94
CA ASP A 165 17.53 -1.98 19.38
C ASP A 165 17.89 -0.64 20.03
N ALA A 166 16.90 0.14 20.48
CA ALA A 166 17.15 1.49 20.98
C ALA A 166 17.86 1.48 22.34
N GLU A 167 18.85 2.35 22.53
CA GLU A 167 19.60 2.42 23.79
C GLU A 167 18.77 3.00 24.94
N THR A 168 17.85 3.92 24.63
CA THR A 168 16.98 4.57 25.61
C THR A 168 15.54 4.69 25.07
N PRO A 169 14.79 3.58 24.97
CA PRO A 169 13.49 3.58 24.33
C PRO A 169 12.46 4.35 25.17
N LEU A 170 11.72 5.25 24.52
CA LEU A 170 10.46 5.82 25.01
C LEU A 170 9.44 5.84 23.86
N VAL A 171 8.22 5.39 24.12
CA VAL A 171 7.15 5.26 23.12
C VAL A 171 5.94 6.10 23.52
N THR A 172 5.44 6.91 22.60
CA THR A 172 4.14 7.58 22.73
C THR A 172 3.19 7.10 21.65
N GLY A 173 2.13 6.39 22.03
CA GLY A 173 1.03 6.04 21.13
C GLY A 173 -0.03 7.14 21.16
N MET A 174 -0.47 7.67 20.01
CA MET A 174 -1.52 8.69 19.96
C MET A 174 -2.75 8.20 19.22
N SER A 175 -3.92 8.29 19.84
CA SER A 175 -5.20 8.00 19.16
C SER A 175 -6.34 8.83 19.71
N ALA A 176 -7.37 9.04 18.89
CA ALA A 176 -8.66 9.53 19.40
C ALA A 176 -9.63 8.39 19.71
N SER A 177 -9.34 7.18 19.22
CA SER A 177 -10.15 5.97 19.39
C SER A 177 -9.22 4.75 19.26
N PRO A 178 -8.54 4.32 20.33
CA PRO A 178 -7.57 3.22 20.27
C PRO A 178 -8.20 1.84 20.04
N GLY A 179 -9.51 1.68 20.28
CA GLY A 179 -10.26 0.42 20.09
C GLY A 179 -11.68 0.55 20.63
N GLY A 180 -12.58 -0.36 20.23
CA GLY A 180 -14.00 -0.38 20.65
C GLY A 180 -14.23 -1.05 22.01
N ASP A 181 -13.28 -1.88 22.44
CA ASP A 181 -13.30 -2.56 23.74
C ASP A 181 -11.92 -2.67 24.39
N LYS A 182 -11.91 -3.24 25.60
CA LYS A 182 -10.70 -3.36 26.43
C LYS A 182 -9.67 -4.30 25.79
N GLU A 183 -10.11 -5.38 25.15
CA GLU A 183 -9.21 -6.39 24.56
C GLU A 183 -8.47 -5.80 23.36
N GLU A 184 -9.18 -5.08 22.48
CA GLU A 184 -8.56 -4.39 21.34
C GLU A 184 -7.53 -3.35 21.79
N ILE A 185 -7.83 -2.60 22.85
CA ILE A 185 -6.92 -1.57 23.39
C ILE A 185 -5.69 -2.20 24.03
N LEU A 186 -5.87 -3.27 24.81
CA LEU A 186 -4.76 -4.03 25.37
C LEU A 186 -3.87 -4.62 24.28
N GLN A 187 -4.45 -5.12 23.19
CA GLN A 187 -3.69 -5.64 22.06
C GLN A 187 -2.81 -4.54 21.43
N VAL A 188 -3.36 -3.34 21.21
CA VAL A 188 -2.60 -2.18 20.72
C VAL A 188 -1.48 -1.80 21.69
N CYS A 189 -1.77 -1.73 22.99
CA CYS A 189 -0.75 -1.44 24.00
C CYS A 189 0.35 -2.51 24.03
N GLN A 190 0.01 -3.79 23.94
CA GLN A 190 0.96 -4.89 23.90
C GLN A 190 1.85 -4.82 22.66
N ASN A 191 1.26 -4.62 21.49
CA ASN A 191 1.99 -4.55 20.22
C ASN A 191 2.98 -3.39 20.18
N LEU A 192 2.65 -2.27 20.81
CA LEU A 192 3.51 -1.07 20.87
C LEU A 192 4.42 -1.03 22.11
N GLY A 193 4.28 -1.98 23.03
CA GLY A 193 4.97 -1.99 24.32
C GLY A 193 4.62 -0.82 25.24
N LEU A 194 3.38 -0.33 25.18
CA LEU A 194 2.85 0.71 26.06
C LEU A 194 2.55 0.13 27.44
N ARG A 195 2.92 0.89 28.49
CA ARG A 195 2.77 0.53 29.91
C ARG A 195 1.75 1.38 30.63
N ASP A 196 1.46 2.56 30.10
CA ASP A 196 0.58 3.53 30.71
C ASP A 196 -0.49 4.02 29.72
N VAL A 197 -1.61 4.51 30.22
CA VAL A 197 -2.71 5.04 29.41
C VAL A 197 -3.13 6.37 30.02
N ALA A 198 -3.12 7.43 29.21
CA ALA A 198 -3.50 8.77 29.65
C ALA A 198 -4.65 9.29 28.79
N VAL A 199 -5.83 9.49 29.40
CA VAL A 199 -7.05 9.84 28.67
C VAL A 199 -7.68 11.14 29.13
N MET A 200 -7.88 12.05 28.16
CA MET A 200 -8.64 13.27 28.34
C MET A 200 -9.90 13.23 27.48
N THR A 201 -11.01 13.76 27.97
CA THR A 201 -12.28 13.87 27.24
C THR A 201 -12.78 15.32 27.22
N GLU A 202 -13.78 15.61 26.39
CA GLU A 202 -14.42 16.94 26.35
C GLU A 202 -15.14 17.29 27.68
N ASP A 203 -15.39 16.29 28.54
CA ASP A 203 -16.01 16.51 29.86
C ASP A 203 -14.99 17.03 30.90
N ASP A 204 -13.69 17.02 30.59
CA ASP A 204 -12.65 17.57 31.48
C ASP A 204 -12.68 19.09 31.51
N ALA A 205 -12.66 19.65 32.73
CA ALA A 205 -12.84 21.09 32.95
C ALA A 205 -11.81 21.96 32.21
N ASP A 206 -10.58 21.49 32.09
CA ASP A 206 -9.49 22.20 31.41
C ASP A 206 -9.48 21.95 29.89
N VAL A 207 -10.19 20.92 29.40
CA VAL A 207 -10.34 20.62 27.96
C VAL A 207 -11.51 21.40 27.37
N ALA A 208 -12.65 21.45 28.08
CA ALA A 208 -13.88 22.13 27.66
C ALA A 208 -13.68 23.63 27.35
N GLN A 209 -12.66 24.26 27.94
CA GLN A 209 -12.32 25.67 27.73
C GLN A 209 -11.63 25.93 26.38
N HIS A 210 -11.14 24.88 25.72
CA HIS A 210 -10.37 24.96 24.48
C HIS A 210 -11.03 24.18 23.32
N THR A 211 -12.16 23.51 23.55
CA THR A 211 -13.01 22.96 22.49
C THR A 211 -13.91 24.07 21.92
N TYR A 212 -13.44 24.75 20.88
CA TYR A 212 -14.33 25.55 20.03
C TYR A 212 -14.99 24.60 19.01
N GLU A 213 -16.30 24.38 19.13
CA GLU A 213 -17.04 23.62 18.12
C GLU A 213 -17.21 24.49 16.87
N THR A 214 -16.56 24.13 15.77
CA THR A 214 -17.01 24.61 14.45
C THR A 214 -18.41 24.06 14.22
N THR A 215 -19.42 24.93 14.30
CA THR A 215 -20.82 24.52 14.12
C THR A 215 -21.02 24.10 12.67
N VAL A 216 -21.31 22.81 12.47
CA VAL A 216 -21.68 22.27 11.16
C VAL A 216 -23.19 22.40 10.98
N GLU A 217 -23.61 23.25 10.05
CA GLU A 217 -25.00 23.40 9.67
C GLU A 217 -25.38 22.35 8.61
N TRP A 218 -26.37 21.54 8.93
CA TRP A 218 -26.91 20.51 8.03
C TRP A 218 -28.17 21.04 7.35
N GLU A 219 -28.07 21.27 6.05
CA GLU A 219 -29.10 21.89 5.23
C GLU A 219 -29.84 20.83 4.42
N HIS A 220 -31.03 20.48 4.89
CA HIS A 220 -31.88 19.46 4.28
C HIS A 220 -32.70 20.03 3.12
N LEU A 221 -32.73 19.30 2.00
CA LEU A 221 -33.35 19.69 0.75
C LEU A 221 -34.23 18.56 0.23
N ASP A 222 -35.48 18.88 -0.12
CA ASP A 222 -36.38 17.94 -0.76
C ASP A 222 -36.16 17.91 -2.28
N LEU A 223 -36.17 16.72 -2.86
CA LEU A 223 -36.04 16.53 -4.30
C LEU A 223 -37.41 16.70 -5.00
N PRO A 224 -37.47 17.40 -6.15
CA PRO A 224 -38.66 17.47 -7.00
C PRO A 224 -39.15 16.10 -7.45
N GLU A 225 -40.47 15.95 -7.62
CA GLU A 225 -41.10 14.70 -8.06
C GLU A 225 -40.48 14.19 -9.37
N GLU A 226 -40.08 15.08 -10.28
CA GLU A 226 -39.48 14.72 -11.57
C GLU A 226 -38.12 14.03 -11.42
N ILE A 227 -37.31 14.43 -10.43
CA ILE A 227 -36.02 13.79 -10.12
C ILE A 227 -36.26 12.44 -9.44
N LEU A 228 -37.21 12.37 -8.50
CA LEU A 228 -37.63 11.11 -7.87
C LEU A 228 -38.12 10.11 -8.94
N ASP A 229 -38.87 10.59 -9.92
CA ASP A 229 -39.36 9.80 -11.07
C ASP A 229 -38.21 9.23 -11.92
N ILE A 230 -37.09 9.95 -12.06
CA ILE A 230 -35.89 9.47 -12.76
C ILE A 230 -35.18 8.41 -11.92
N ARG A 231 -34.97 8.70 -10.62
CA ARG A 231 -34.37 7.78 -9.66
C ARG A 231 -35.12 6.45 -9.61
N ASP A 232 -36.44 6.50 -9.42
CA ASP A 232 -37.27 5.30 -9.22
C ASP A 232 -37.17 4.35 -10.41
N ARG A 233 -37.09 4.87 -11.64
CA ARG A 233 -36.90 4.05 -12.85
C ARG A 233 -35.55 3.33 -12.89
N LEU A 234 -34.50 3.92 -12.33
CA LEU A 234 -33.19 3.31 -12.22
C LEU A 234 -33.17 2.29 -11.07
N THR A 235 -33.76 2.64 -9.93
CA THR A 235 -33.89 1.80 -8.74
C THR A 235 -34.71 0.54 -9.02
N ASP A 236 -35.78 0.63 -9.83
CA ASP A 236 -36.55 -0.52 -10.30
C ASP A 236 -35.67 -1.52 -11.06
N VAL A 237 -34.82 -1.02 -11.98
CA VAL A 237 -33.87 -1.87 -12.72
C VAL A 237 -32.85 -2.50 -11.77
N MET A 238 -32.36 -1.76 -10.77
CA MET A 238 -31.47 -2.33 -9.75
C MET A 238 -32.14 -3.48 -9.00
N ALA A 239 -33.40 -3.32 -8.57
CA ALA A 239 -34.15 -4.36 -7.88
C ALA A 239 -34.28 -5.63 -8.74
N GLU A 240 -34.57 -5.50 -10.04
CA GLU A 240 -34.63 -6.63 -10.98
C GLU A 240 -33.29 -7.37 -11.11
N ARG A 241 -32.17 -6.63 -11.15
CA ARG A 241 -30.83 -7.22 -11.21
C ARG A 241 -30.46 -7.92 -9.91
N LEU A 242 -30.83 -7.36 -8.76
CA LEU A 242 -30.63 -8.00 -7.46
C LEU A 242 -31.48 -9.26 -7.30
N GLU A 243 -32.71 -9.27 -7.83
CA GLU A 243 -33.54 -10.47 -7.89
C GLU A 243 -32.85 -11.57 -8.71
N THR A 244 -32.24 -11.21 -9.84
CA THR A 244 -31.46 -12.17 -10.65
C THR A 244 -30.27 -12.73 -9.86
N LEU A 245 -29.57 -11.91 -9.08
CA LEU A 245 -28.48 -12.40 -8.19
C LEU A 245 -29.00 -13.28 -7.05
N ARG A 246 -30.23 -13.04 -6.57
CA ARG A 246 -30.91 -13.89 -5.58
C ARG A 246 -31.23 -15.25 -6.16
N GLU A 247 -31.75 -15.31 -7.38
CA GLU A 247 -32.06 -16.56 -8.10
C GLU A 247 -30.80 -17.40 -8.37
N LEU A 248 -29.65 -16.73 -8.59
CA LEU A 248 -28.35 -17.38 -8.71
C LEU A 248 -27.75 -17.81 -7.37
N GLY A 249 -28.39 -17.50 -6.23
CA GLY A 249 -27.97 -17.92 -4.90
C GLY A 249 -26.90 -17.05 -4.25
N LEU A 250 -26.52 -15.90 -4.84
CA LEU A 250 -25.44 -15.06 -4.31
C LEU A 250 -25.88 -14.21 -3.10
N THR A 251 -27.14 -13.78 -3.10
CA THR A 251 -27.72 -12.91 -2.07
C THR A 251 -29.09 -13.40 -1.63
N ARG A 252 -29.52 -12.96 -0.44
CA ARG A 252 -30.92 -13.00 0.00
C ARG A 252 -31.55 -11.61 0.03
N LYS A 253 -30.72 -10.56 -0.06
CA LYS A 253 -31.13 -9.15 -0.06
C LYS A 253 -31.39 -8.71 -1.51
N THR A 254 -32.53 -8.09 -1.74
CA THR A 254 -32.94 -7.51 -3.03
C THR A 254 -33.21 -6.02 -2.94
N ASP A 255 -32.83 -5.42 -1.81
CA ASP A 255 -32.99 -4.00 -1.55
C ASP A 255 -31.95 -3.22 -2.37
N PRO A 256 -32.36 -2.23 -3.19
CA PRO A 256 -31.45 -1.40 -3.97
C PRO A 256 -30.46 -0.56 -3.14
N SER A 257 -30.70 -0.38 -1.84
CA SER A 257 -29.84 0.35 -0.89
C SER A 257 -28.61 -0.45 -0.41
N LEU A 258 -28.09 -1.40 -1.21
CA LEU A 258 -26.90 -2.17 -0.85
C LEU A 258 -25.68 -1.27 -0.59
N SER A 259 -24.96 -1.58 0.48
CA SER A 259 -23.69 -0.93 0.78
C SER A 259 -22.57 -1.38 -0.19
N GLU A 260 -21.50 -0.59 -0.29
CA GLU A 260 -20.27 -1.02 -0.99
C GLU A 260 -19.72 -2.33 -0.42
N GLY A 261 -19.80 -2.50 0.90
CA GLY A 261 -19.40 -3.75 1.57
C GLY A 261 -20.24 -4.95 1.12
N ASP A 262 -21.56 -4.78 0.92
CA ASP A 262 -22.41 -5.83 0.37
C ASP A 262 -22.01 -6.16 -1.07
N LEU A 263 -21.75 -5.16 -1.92
CA LEU A 263 -21.30 -5.39 -3.31
C LEU A 263 -19.96 -6.13 -3.37
N ARG A 264 -19.00 -5.79 -2.52
CA ARG A 264 -17.71 -6.51 -2.40
C ARG A 264 -17.91 -7.96 -1.99
N LYS A 265 -18.78 -8.22 -1.02
CA LYS A 265 -19.15 -9.60 -0.61
C LYS A 265 -19.79 -10.38 -1.77
N LEU A 266 -20.65 -9.73 -2.57
CA LEU A 266 -21.23 -10.37 -3.76
C LEU A 266 -20.19 -10.63 -4.84
N GLN A 267 -19.25 -9.73 -5.05
CA GLN A 267 -18.14 -9.92 -5.97
C GLN A 267 -17.22 -11.06 -5.54
N ALA A 268 -16.88 -11.15 -4.26
CA ALA A 268 -16.08 -12.25 -3.72
C ALA A 268 -16.77 -13.61 -3.94
N LYS A 269 -18.08 -13.69 -3.67
CA LYS A 269 -18.86 -14.91 -3.96
C LYS A 269 -18.93 -15.23 -5.45
N ALA A 270 -19.11 -14.21 -6.30
CA ALA A 270 -19.12 -14.41 -7.75
C ALA A 270 -17.78 -14.94 -8.26
N ARG A 271 -16.65 -14.41 -7.74
CA ARG A 271 -15.30 -14.91 -8.01
C ARG A 271 -15.11 -16.34 -7.53
N GLN A 272 -15.59 -16.68 -6.33
CA GLN A 272 -15.54 -18.04 -5.81
C GLN A 272 -16.28 -19.02 -6.75
N LEU A 273 -17.49 -18.67 -7.20
CA LEU A 273 -18.22 -19.47 -8.18
C LEU A 273 -17.46 -19.62 -9.51
N MET A 274 -16.74 -18.59 -9.96
CA MET A 274 -15.89 -18.69 -11.15
C MET A 274 -14.70 -19.63 -10.92
N ASN A 275 -14.08 -19.58 -9.73
CA ASN A 275 -12.99 -20.48 -9.36
C ASN A 275 -13.47 -21.95 -9.25
N ASP A 276 -14.73 -22.14 -8.88
CA ASP A 276 -15.42 -23.44 -8.90
C ASP A 276 -15.90 -23.86 -10.30
N ASP A 277 -15.55 -23.10 -11.35
CA ASP A 277 -15.95 -23.27 -12.75
C ASP A 277 -17.48 -23.29 -12.98
N ASP A 278 -18.22 -22.59 -12.11
CA ASP A 278 -19.65 -22.39 -12.26
C ASP A 278 -19.94 -21.19 -13.18
N SER A 279 -20.59 -21.48 -14.31
CA SER A 279 -21.08 -20.48 -15.26
C SER A 279 -21.95 -19.37 -14.62
N ALA A 280 -22.58 -19.64 -13.48
CA ALA A 280 -23.32 -18.65 -12.69
C ALA A 280 -22.41 -17.51 -12.20
N GLY A 281 -21.13 -17.79 -11.91
CA GLY A 281 -20.14 -16.80 -11.48
C GLY A 281 -19.88 -15.72 -12.54
N TYR A 282 -19.64 -16.12 -13.79
CA TYR A 282 -19.45 -15.19 -14.92
C TYR A 282 -20.69 -14.33 -15.17
N LYS A 283 -21.89 -14.95 -15.08
CA LYS A 283 -23.16 -14.21 -15.22
C LYS A 283 -23.34 -13.20 -14.09
N ALA A 284 -23.02 -13.59 -12.85
CA ALA A 284 -23.09 -12.72 -11.69
C ALA A 284 -22.12 -11.54 -11.79
N MET A 285 -20.87 -11.76 -12.22
CA MET A 285 -19.90 -10.68 -12.44
C MET A 285 -20.41 -9.65 -13.46
N SER A 286 -20.99 -10.11 -14.57
CA SER A 286 -21.56 -9.21 -15.57
C SER A 286 -22.77 -8.41 -15.05
N ILE A 287 -23.58 -8.99 -14.17
CA ILE A 287 -24.70 -8.29 -13.50
C ILE A 287 -24.17 -7.28 -12.47
N LEU A 288 -23.12 -7.62 -11.72
CA LEU A 288 -22.49 -6.70 -10.76
C LEU A 288 -21.89 -5.48 -11.46
N ALA A 289 -21.26 -5.66 -12.63
CA ALA A 289 -20.79 -4.56 -13.45
C ALA A 289 -21.93 -3.65 -13.94
N GLU A 290 -23.07 -4.22 -14.32
CA GLU A 290 -24.28 -3.46 -14.70
C GLU A 290 -24.87 -2.71 -13.49
N LEU A 291 -24.96 -3.35 -12.33
CA LEU A 291 -25.43 -2.73 -11.09
C LEU A 291 -24.61 -1.51 -10.68
N ARG A 292 -23.28 -1.57 -10.82
CA ARG A 292 -22.40 -0.40 -10.59
C ARG A 292 -22.79 0.77 -11.49
N LYS A 293 -22.99 0.52 -12.78
CA LYS A 293 -23.37 1.56 -13.74
C LYS A 293 -24.72 2.20 -13.41
N ILE A 294 -25.71 1.40 -12.98
CA ILE A 294 -27.02 1.91 -12.58
C ILE A 294 -26.92 2.70 -11.27
N ARG A 295 -26.18 2.20 -10.29
CA ARG A 295 -25.97 2.89 -9.02
C ARG A 295 -25.27 4.24 -9.19
N THR A 296 -24.32 4.34 -10.12
CA THR A 296 -23.72 5.63 -10.51
C THR A 296 -24.76 6.57 -11.09
N ALA A 297 -25.67 6.10 -11.97
CA ALA A 297 -26.76 6.92 -12.49
C ALA A 297 -27.72 7.40 -11.38
N VAL A 298 -28.08 6.52 -10.44
CA VAL A 298 -28.90 6.88 -9.27
C VAL A 298 -28.21 7.96 -8.44
N THR A 299 -26.90 7.81 -8.18
CA THR A 299 -26.10 8.81 -7.45
C THR A 299 -26.16 10.17 -8.14
N TYR A 300 -25.97 10.22 -9.47
CA TYR A 300 -26.05 11.48 -10.20
C TYR A 300 -27.44 12.12 -10.12
N ALA A 301 -28.50 11.32 -10.24
CA ALA A 301 -29.88 11.79 -10.15
C ALA A 301 -30.22 12.37 -8.76
N GLU A 302 -29.82 11.67 -7.69
CA GLU A 302 -30.19 12.00 -6.31
C GLU A 302 -29.36 13.13 -5.69
N THR A 303 -28.04 13.09 -5.92
CA THR A 303 -27.10 13.83 -5.06
C THR A 303 -26.26 14.86 -5.78
N GLN A 304 -26.18 14.77 -7.12
CA GLN A 304 -25.30 15.57 -7.95
C GLN A 304 -26.11 16.61 -8.75
N SER A 305 -26.43 16.30 -10.01
CA SER A 305 -27.26 17.11 -10.90
C SER A 305 -27.82 16.27 -12.03
N VAL A 306 -28.92 16.74 -12.63
CA VAL A 306 -29.51 16.10 -13.80
C VAL A 306 -28.60 16.26 -15.03
N GLU A 307 -27.82 17.36 -15.09
CA GLU A 307 -26.80 17.61 -16.09
C GLU A 307 -25.67 16.57 -16.04
N SER A 308 -25.14 16.29 -14.84
CA SER A 308 -24.13 15.24 -14.66
C SER A 308 -24.68 13.85 -15.03
N LEU A 309 -25.95 13.58 -14.72
CA LEU A 309 -26.62 12.35 -15.16
C LEU A 309 -26.73 12.25 -16.69
N ARG A 310 -27.06 13.34 -17.39
CA ARG A 310 -27.10 13.37 -18.87
C ARG A 310 -25.72 13.10 -19.47
N ARG A 311 -24.68 13.81 -19.00
CA ARG A 311 -23.29 13.58 -19.42
C ARG A 311 -22.88 12.12 -19.20
N TYR A 312 -23.27 11.53 -18.07
CA TYR A 312 -23.02 10.12 -17.78
C TYR A 312 -23.73 9.19 -18.77
N PHE A 313 -25.01 9.41 -19.08
CA PHE A 313 -25.73 8.62 -20.09
C PHE A 313 -25.07 8.71 -21.47
N GLU A 314 -24.66 9.91 -21.90
CA GLU A 314 -23.96 10.10 -23.18
C GLU A 314 -22.65 9.30 -23.24
N ARG A 315 -21.84 9.32 -22.17
CA ARG A 315 -20.63 8.50 -22.08
C ARG A 315 -20.94 7.00 -22.15
N GLN A 316 -21.96 6.53 -21.43
CA GLN A 316 -22.35 5.12 -21.50
C GLN A 316 -22.85 4.71 -22.89
N GLU A 317 -23.51 5.60 -23.63
CA GLU A 317 -23.89 5.35 -25.03
C GLU A 317 -22.66 5.23 -25.95
N ASN A 318 -21.68 6.12 -25.80
CA ASN A 318 -20.46 6.08 -26.59
C ASN A 318 -19.65 4.81 -26.28
N ALA A 319 -19.50 4.47 -25.00
CA ALA A 319 -18.84 3.24 -24.56
C ALA A 319 -19.58 1.96 -24.99
N ALA A 320 -20.90 2.02 -25.19
CA ALA A 320 -21.66 0.90 -25.73
C ALA A 320 -21.51 0.74 -27.26
N ARG A 321 -21.07 1.80 -27.97
CA ARG A 321 -20.85 1.83 -29.42
C ARG A 321 -19.40 1.56 -29.83
N SER A 322 -18.45 1.56 -28.90
CA SER A 322 -17.03 1.33 -29.19
C SER A 322 -16.74 -0.13 -29.57
N SER A 323 -15.70 -0.34 -30.36
CA SER A 323 -15.15 -1.67 -30.64
C SER A 323 -14.52 -2.22 -29.36
N GLY A 324 -15.13 -3.26 -28.76
CA GLY A 324 -14.74 -3.79 -27.45
C GLY A 324 -15.76 -3.51 -26.33
N ALA A 325 -16.88 -2.85 -26.64
CA ALA A 325 -17.92 -2.53 -25.66
C ALA A 325 -18.35 -3.73 -24.80
N SER A 326 -18.25 -3.58 -23.48
CA SER A 326 -18.64 -4.63 -22.55
C SER A 326 -20.14 -4.98 -22.68
N LYS A 327 -20.47 -6.26 -22.46
CA LYS A 327 -21.87 -6.73 -22.40
C LYS A 327 -22.68 -5.99 -21.31
N ALA A 328 -22.02 -5.47 -20.27
CA ALA A 328 -22.67 -4.68 -19.23
C ALA A 328 -23.06 -3.29 -19.77
N SER A 329 -22.17 -2.59 -20.48
CA SER A 329 -22.46 -1.29 -21.10
C SER A 329 -23.59 -1.39 -22.13
N GLN A 330 -23.56 -2.42 -22.99
CA GLN A 330 -24.60 -2.64 -23.99
C GLN A 330 -25.98 -2.89 -23.35
N ARG A 331 -26.03 -3.75 -22.32
CA ARG A 331 -27.28 -4.05 -21.60
C ARG A 331 -27.83 -2.82 -20.89
N PHE A 332 -26.98 -2.09 -20.17
CA PHE A 332 -27.34 -0.85 -19.48
C PHE A 332 -28.05 0.14 -20.42
N VAL A 333 -27.43 0.47 -21.55
CA VAL A 333 -28.00 1.44 -22.53
C VAL A 333 -29.28 0.90 -23.19
N SER A 334 -29.35 -0.42 -23.40
CA SER A 334 -30.50 -1.04 -24.04
C SER A 334 -31.73 -1.15 -23.13
N GLU A 335 -31.54 -1.03 -21.81
CA GLU A 335 -32.58 -1.33 -20.83
C GLU A 335 -33.73 -0.31 -20.84
N LEU A 336 -34.97 -0.78 -20.71
CA LEU A 336 -36.17 0.05 -20.82
C LEU A 336 -36.24 1.10 -19.70
N GLY A 337 -36.00 0.70 -18.45
CA GLY A 337 -35.99 1.63 -17.31
C GLY A 337 -34.95 2.73 -17.46
N VAL A 338 -33.74 2.36 -17.91
CA VAL A 338 -32.64 3.30 -18.20
C VAL A 338 -33.01 4.26 -19.34
N LYS A 339 -33.59 3.78 -20.44
CA LYS A 339 -34.08 4.64 -21.54
C LYS A 339 -35.16 5.63 -21.09
N GLN A 340 -36.07 5.18 -20.23
CA GLN A 340 -37.11 6.03 -19.66
C GLN A 340 -36.54 7.09 -18.72
N ALA A 341 -35.57 6.72 -17.88
CA ALA A 341 -34.83 7.65 -17.01
C ALA A 341 -34.10 8.71 -17.86
N ARG A 342 -33.36 8.28 -18.89
CA ARG A 342 -32.66 9.17 -19.83
C ARG A 342 -33.60 10.14 -20.52
N SER A 343 -34.70 9.66 -21.08
CA SER A 343 -35.68 10.53 -21.76
C SER A 343 -36.34 11.54 -20.82
N ARG A 344 -36.53 11.20 -19.54
CA ARG A 344 -37.01 12.16 -18.53
C ARG A 344 -35.92 13.17 -18.19
N ALA A 345 -34.69 12.70 -17.94
CA ALA A 345 -33.54 13.55 -17.71
C ALA A 345 -33.35 14.55 -18.85
N GLU A 346 -33.41 14.14 -20.12
CA GLU A 346 -33.31 15.02 -21.31
C GLU A 346 -34.41 16.10 -21.37
N ARG A 347 -35.59 15.87 -20.78
CA ARG A 347 -36.74 16.79 -20.78
C ARG A 347 -36.87 17.63 -19.51
N TYR A 348 -35.97 17.46 -18.56
CA TYR A 348 -35.97 18.21 -17.31
C TYR A 348 -35.42 19.63 -17.54
N ASP A 349 -36.26 20.65 -17.39
CA ASP A 349 -35.90 22.03 -17.73
C ASP A 349 -35.59 22.93 -16.51
N ASP A 350 -35.51 22.37 -15.30
CA ASP A 350 -35.10 23.09 -14.08
C ASP A 350 -33.69 22.64 -13.65
N ILE A 351 -33.19 23.18 -12.54
CA ILE A 351 -31.90 22.85 -11.94
C ILE A 351 -32.09 22.05 -10.65
N HIS A 352 -31.10 21.22 -10.32
CA HIS A 352 -31.10 20.46 -9.07
C HIS A 352 -31.18 21.40 -7.84
N PRO A 353 -31.98 21.11 -6.79
CA PRO A 353 -32.16 21.99 -5.64
C PRO A 353 -30.85 22.39 -4.94
N LYS A 354 -29.87 21.49 -4.89
CA LYS A 354 -28.55 21.77 -4.32
C LYS A 354 -27.80 22.87 -5.08
N PHE A 355 -27.85 22.93 -6.41
CA PHE A 355 -27.25 24.04 -7.18
C PHE A 355 -27.82 25.39 -6.73
N ARG A 356 -29.14 25.45 -6.61
CA ARG A 356 -29.85 26.66 -6.18
C ARG A 356 -29.43 27.05 -4.76
N LYS A 357 -29.38 26.10 -3.83
CA LYS A 357 -28.98 26.34 -2.43
C LYS A 357 -27.50 26.76 -2.34
N THR A 358 -26.60 26.14 -3.09
CA THR A 358 -25.19 26.55 -3.19
C THR A 358 -25.07 28.01 -3.58
N ARG A 359 -25.71 28.43 -4.68
CA ARG A 359 -25.67 29.84 -5.11
C ARG A 359 -26.23 30.80 -4.06
N ILE A 360 -27.29 30.41 -3.35
CA ILE A 360 -27.87 31.22 -2.26
C ILE A 360 -26.86 31.41 -1.12
N LEU A 361 -26.20 30.33 -0.68
CA LEU A 361 -25.21 30.38 0.41
C LEU A 361 -23.99 31.22 0.04
N LEU A 362 -23.50 31.09 -1.20
CA LEU A 362 -22.40 31.93 -1.70
C LEU A 362 -22.83 33.41 -1.76
N ALA A 363 -24.03 33.70 -2.25
CA ALA A 363 -24.53 35.08 -2.32
C ALA A 363 -24.75 35.70 -0.93
N GLU A 364 -25.18 34.91 0.05
CA GLU A 364 -25.29 35.32 1.45
C GLU A 364 -23.90 35.64 2.02
N THR A 365 -22.96 34.71 1.90
CA THR A 365 -21.60 34.84 2.45
C THR A 365 -20.83 36.00 1.81
N LEU A 366 -20.67 35.98 0.48
CA LEU A 366 -19.83 36.93 -0.27
C LEU A 366 -20.53 38.27 -0.51
N GLY A 367 -21.86 38.24 -0.67
CA GLY A 367 -22.64 39.43 -1.06
C GLY A 367 -23.27 40.21 0.10
N ILE A 368 -23.65 39.53 1.18
CA ILE A 368 -24.41 40.14 2.30
C ILE A 368 -23.54 40.25 3.55
N GLU A 369 -22.89 39.16 3.93
CA GLU A 369 -22.08 39.06 5.15
C GLU A 369 -20.69 39.71 5.00
N GLY A 370 -20.27 39.97 3.75
CA GLY A 370 -18.99 40.59 3.44
C GLY A 370 -17.81 39.64 3.60
N GLY A 371 -18.02 38.34 3.43
CA GLY A 371 -16.96 37.35 3.32
C GLY A 371 -16.18 37.52 2.01
N ASP A 372 -14.93 37.04 2.02
CA ASP A 372 -13.99 37.18 0.91
C ASP A 372 -13.81 35.88 0.12
N ARG A 373 -13.92 34.71 0.77
CA ARG A 373 -13.58 33.42 0.14
C ARG A 373 -14.48 32.26 0.57
N VAL A 374 -14.79 31.39 -0.40
CA VAL A 374 -15.59 30.18 -0.21
C VAL A 374 -14.92 28.97 -0.85
N ILE A 375 -15.00 27.82 -0.19
CA ILE A 375 -14.67 26.53 -0.80
C ILE A 375 -15.92 25.65 -0.85
N ALA A 376 -16.20 25.07 -2.01
CA ALA A 376 -17.24 24.08 -2.20
C ALA A 376 -16.63 22.71 -2.55
N PHE A 377 -16.89 21.68 -1.73
CA PHE A 377 -16.44 20.31 -1.93
C PHE A 377 -17.53 19.44 -2.55
N THR A 378 -17.16 18.58 -3.52
CA THR A 378 -18.02 17.55 -4.13
C THR A 378 -17.25 16.24 -4.39
N GLU A 379 -17.91 15.09 -4.46
CA GLU A 379 -17.25 13.81 -4.76
C GLU A 379 -16.95 13.63 -6.26
N SER A 380 -17.68 14.30 -7.14
CA SER A 380 -17.61 14.07 -8.59
C SER A 380 -16.95 15.21 -9.36
N ARG A 381 -16.06 14.84 -10.31
CA ARG A 381 -15.47 15.81 -11.25
C ARG A 381 -16.51 16.41 -12.19
N ASP A 382 -17.48 15.62 -12.64
CA ASP A 382 -18.57 16.14 -13.49
C ASP A 382 -19.38 17.20 -12.73
N THR A 383 -19.60 16.97 -11.44
CA THR A 383 -20.30 17.94 -10.58
C THR A 383 -19.44 19.16 -10.33
N ALA A 384 -18.13 19.01 -10.09
CA ALA A 384 -17.24 20.15 -9.96
C ALA A 384 -17.26 21.03 -11.22
N GLU A 385 -17.21 20.43 -12.41
CA GLU A 385 -17.26 21.16 -13.68
C GLU A 385 -18.61 21.85 -13.89
N THR A 386 -19.71 21.13 -13.76
CA THR A 386 -21.05 21.70 -13.92
C THR A 386 -21.35 22.79 -12.89
N LEU A 387 -20.86 22.64 -11.66
CA LEU A 387 -21.01 23.63 -10.61
C LEU A 387 -20.16 24.88 -10.89
N VAL A 388 -18.94 24.73 -11.40
CA VAL A 388 -18.10 25.85 -11.84
C VAL A 388 -18.78 26.60 -12.98
N GLU A 389 -19.26 25.90 -14.01
CA GLU A 389 -20.00 26.51 -15.13
C GLU A 389 -21.20 27.33 -14.63
N PHE A 390 -22.00 26.75 -13.72
CA PHE A 390 -23.18 27.40 -13.17
C PHE A 390 -22.86 28.60 -12.26
N LEU A 391 -21.87 28.47 -11.38
CA LEU A 391 -21.52 29.53 -10.43
C LEU A 391 -20.73 30.67 -11.08
N SER A 392 -20.00 30.40 -12.16
CA SER A 392 -19.27 31.42 -12.94
C SER A 392 -20.18 32.47 -13.57
N GLU A 393 -21.49 32.22 -13.65
CA GLU A 393 -22.48 33.23 -14.04
C GLU A 393 -22.61 34.37 -13.02
N SER A 394 -22.20 34.13 -11.76
CA SER A 394 -22.44 35.03 -10.64
C SER A 394 -21.20 35.35 -9.80
N PHE A 395 -20.16 34.51 -9.85
CA PHE A 395 -18.95 34.61 -9.01
C PHE A 395 -17.68 34.33 -9.81
N ASP A 396 -16.51 34.75 -9.32
CA ASP A 396 -15.21 34.29 -9.85
C ASP A 396 -14.84 32.92 -9.25
N VAL A 397 -14.95 31.88 -10.08
CA VAL A 397 -14.90 30.48 -9.64
C VAL A 397 -13.81 29.71 -10.38
N ARG A 398 -13.00 28.95 -9.64
CA ARG A 398 -12.01 28.01 -10.20
C ARG A 398 -12.27 26.58 -9.75
N LYS A 399 -11.91 25.63 -10.61
CA LYS A 399 -11.96 24.18 -10.34
C LYS A 399 -10.65 23.71 -9.69
N PHE A 400 -10.74 22.77 -8.76
CA PHE A 400 -9.61 22.04 -8.19
C PHE A 400 -9.88 20.51 -8.18
N VAL A 401 -9.17 19.74 -9.00
CA VAL A 401 -9.39 18.29 -9.14
C VAL A 401 -8.07 17.50 -9.09
N GLY A 402 -8.15 16.19 -8.82
CA GLY A 402 -6.96 15.31 -8.81
C GLY A 402 -6.26 15.18 -10.17
N GLN A 403 -5.06 14.57 -10.18
CA GLN A 403 -4.14 14.54 -11.32
C GLN A 403 -4.50 13.58 -12.46
N GLY A 404 -5.09 12.42 -12.17
CA GLY A 404 -5.33 11.42 -13.21
C GLY A 404 -6.36 11.89 -14.24
N ASP A 405 -6.17 11.60 -15.52
CA ASP A 405 -7.15 11.95 -16.55
C ASP A 405 -8.36 11.01 -16.53
N ARG A 406 -9.53 11.51 -16.92
CA ARG A 406 -10.72 10.68 -17.17
C ARG A 406 -11.32 11.02 -18.52
N GLU A 407 -11.99 10.05 -19.12
CA GLU A 407 -12.67 10.23 -20.40
C GLU A 407 -13.68 11.39 -20.34
N GLY A 408 -13.31 12.53 -20.94
CA GLY A 408 -14.10 13.77 -20.98
C GLY A 408 -13.81 14.81 -19.87
N SER A 409 -12.79 14.60 -19.02
CA SER A 409 -12.37 15.57 -17.99
C SER A 409 -10.87 15.43 -17.68
N ASP A 410 -10.09 16.42 -18.11
CA ASP A 410 -8.65 16.48 -17.84
C ASP A 410 -8.38 16.67 -16.35
N GLY A 411 -7.40 15.94 -15.83
CA GLY A 411 -6.87 16.13 -14.48
C GLY A 411 -6.11 17.46 -14.37
N MET A 412 -5.76 17.83 -13.14
CA MET A 412 -4.84 18.96 -12.92
C MET A 412 -3.48 18.43 -12.51
N THR A 413 -2.43 18.84 -13.22
CA THR A 413 -1.04 18.56 -12.82
C THR A 413 -0.73 19.15 -11.44
N GLN A 414 0.28 18.62 -10.76
CA GLN A 414 0.70 19.13 -9.45
C GLN A 414 1.07 20.62 -9.49
N THR A 415 1.71 21.06 -10.58
CA THR A 415 2.06 22.47 -10.80
C THR A 415 0.81 23.34 -10.93
N GLN A 416 -0.21 22.89 -11.67
CA GLN A 416 -1.49 23.61 -11.80
C GLN A 416 -2.23 23.66 -10.46
N GLN A 417 -2.27 22.56 -9.72
CA GLN A 417 -2.86 22.51 -8.38
C GLN A 417 -2.20 23.54 -7.44
N LYS A 418 -0.87 23.56 -7.39
CA LYS A 418 -0.13 24.54 -6.57
C LYS A 418 -0.44 25.98 -6.98
N ALA A 419 -0.39 26.28 -8.28
CA ALA A 419 -0.68 27.62 -8.79
C ALA A 419 -2.11 28.07 -8.41
N THR A 420 -3.12 27.24 -8.64
CA THR A 420 -4.51 27.56 -8.28
C THR A 420 -4.71 27.80 -6.78
N LEU A 421 -4.00 27.06 -5.92
CA LEU A 421 -4.04 27.30 -4.48
C LEU A 421 -3.37 28.60 -4.07
N ASP A 422 -2.24 28.93 -4.67
CA ASP A 422 -1.53 30.18 -4.39
C ASP A 422 -2.36 31.38 -4.86
N GLU A 423 -2.98 31.31 -6.05
CA GLU A 423 -3.95 32.30 -6.53
C GLU A 423 -5.13 32.47 -5.57
N PHE A 424 -5.67 31.35 -5.05
CA PHE A 424 -6.78 31.39 -4.10
C PHE A 424 -6.39 32.03 -2.76
N ARG A 425 -5.21 31.68 -2.24
CA ARG A 425 -4.62 32.28 -1.02
C ARG A 425 -4.39 33.77 -1.16
N ASN A 426 -3.96 34.20 -2.34
CA ASN A 426 -3.71 35.62 -2.64
C ASN A 426 -4.99 36.42 -2.89
N GLY A 427 -6.17 35.77 -2.88
CA GLY A 427 -7.45 36.43 -3.12
C GLY A 427 -7.68 36.83 -4.58
N GLU A 428 -7.08 36.12 -5.53
CA GLU A 428 -7.25 36.41 -6.96
C GLU A 428 -8.63 36.01 -7.48
N PHE A 429 -9.31 35.08 -6.80
CA PHE A 429 -10.70 34.70 -7.03
C PHE A 429 -11.37 34.29 -5.71
N GLU A 430 -12.70 34.29 -5.69
CA GLU A 430 -13.50 34.19 -4.46
C GLU A 430 -14.01 32.76 -4.16
N VAL A 431 -14.21 31.90 -5.18
CA VAL A 431 -14.78 30.56 -4.98
C VAL A 431 -13.89 29.46 -5.56
N LEU A 432 -13.50 28.50 -4.72
CA LEU A 432 -12.82 27.26 -5.13
C LEU A 432 -13.79 26.07 -5.08
N VAL A 433 -14.03 25.42 -6.22
CA VAL A 433 -14.80 24.17 -6.28
C VAL A 433 -13.85 22.98 -6.39
N SER A 434 -13.81 22.15 -5.35
CA SER A 434 -12.83 21.07 -5.21
C SER A 434 -13.48 19.67 -5.13
N THR A 435 -12.82 18.66 -5.69
CA THR A 435 -13.22 17.26 -5.44
C THR A 435 -12.71 16.72 -4.10
N SER A 436 -13.41 15.77 -3.48
CA SER A 436 -13.00 15.12 -2.22
C SER A 436 -11.62 14.41 -2.27
N VAL A 437 -11.11 14.09 -3.47
CA VAL A 437 -9.73 13.60 -3.65
C VAL A 437 -8.68 14.62 -3.20
N ALA A 438 -9.04 15.90 -3.22
CA ALA A 438 -8.23 17.01 -2.75
C ALA A 438 -8.53 17.40 -1.29
N GLU A 439 -9.23 16.57 -0.52
CA GLU A 439 -9.53 16.82 0.88
C GLU A 439 -8.39 16.36 1.81
N GLU A 440 -7.74 15.24 1.46
CA GLU A 440 -6.57 14.73 2.19
C GLU A 440 -5.32 15.50 1.72
N GLY A 441 -4.81 16.39 2.58
CA GLY A 441 -3.53 17.10 2.36
C GLY A 441 -3.60 18.51 1.78
N LEU A 442 -4.78 19.00 1.39
CA LEU A 442 -4.93 20.40 1.02
C LEU A 442 -4.87 21.26 2.28
N ASP A 443 -3.79 22.00 2.48
CA ASP A 443 -3.78 23.09 3.45
C ASP A 443 -4.83 24.13 3.01
N VAL A 444 -6.00 24.07 3.65
CA VAL A 444 -7.19 24.83 3.27
C VAL A 444 -6.97 26.24 3.81
N PRO A 445 -6.84 27.27 2.95
CA PRO A 445 -6.63 28.63 3.42
C PRO A 445 -7.82 29.13 4.24
N GLU A 446 -7.62 30.24 4.96
CA GLU A 446 -8.70 30.87 5.72
C GLU A 446 -9.82 31.33 4.78
N VAL A 447 -11.01 30.73 4.99
CA VAL A 447 -12.23 30.98 4.22
C VAL A 447 -13.43 31.16 5.12
N ASP A 448 -14.39 31.95 4.65
CA ASP A 448 -15.58 32.36 5.39
C ASP A 448 -16.68 31.29 5.37
N LEU A 449 -16.77 30.55 4.26
CA LEU A 449 -17.66 29.41 4.11
C LEU A 449 -16.91 28.19 3.55
N VAL A 450 -17.08 27.07 4.23
CA VAL A 450 -16.84 25.75 3.65
C VAL A 450 -18.18 25.07 3.40
N LEU A 451 -18.48 24.81 2.14
CA LEU A 451 -19.67 24.12 1.69
C LEU A 451 -19.35 22.70 1.25
N PHE A 452 -19.94 21.72 1.90
CA PHE A 452 -19.99 20.35 1.39
C PHE A 452 -21.27 20.18 0.57
N TYR A 453 -21.11 20.02 -0.75
CA TYR A 453 -22.20 19.81 -1.68
C TYR A 453 -22.96 18.50 -1.42
N GLU A 454 -22.28 17.55 -0.81
CA GLU A 454 -22.82 16.29 -0.30
C GLU A 454 -22.07 15.92 0.99
N PRO A 455 -22.66 15.10 1.88
CA PRO A 455 -22.01 14.73 3.12
C PRO A 455 -20.78 13.85 2.87
N VAL A 456 -19.60 14.41 3.12
CA VAL A 456 -18.31 13.70 3.07
C VAL A 456 -17.78 13.55 4.51
N PRO A 457 -18.00 12.40 5.19
CA PRO A 457 -17.72 12.29 6.62
C PRO A 457 -16.26 12.54 7.01
N LYS A 458 -15.32 12.17 6.14
CA LYS A 458 -13.89 12.42 6.36
C LYS A 458 -13.56 13.91 6.24
N GLY A 459 -14.15 14.62 5.27
CA GLY A 459 -13.83 16.02 5.00
C GLY A 459 -14.38 16.94 6.04
N ILE A 460 -15.61 16.68 6.44
CA ILE A 460 -16.24 17.38 7.56
C ILE A 460 -15.34 17.26 8.79
N ARG A 461 -14.83 16.05 9.07
CA ARG A 461 -13.88 15.81 10.17
C ARG A 461 -12.53 16.52 9.99
N SER A 462 -11.96 16.51 8.79
CA SER A 462 -10.70 17.22 8.49
C SER A 462 -10.82 18.72 8.77
N ILE A 463 -11.95 19.33 8.39
CA ILE A 463 -12.20 20.76 8.58
C ILE A 463 -12.51 21.08 10.05
N GLN A 464 -13.29 20.24 10.73
CA GLN A 464 -13.49 20.34 12.17
C GLN A 464 -12.15 20.21 12.94
N ARG A 465 -11.22 19.37 12.49
CA ARG A 465 -9.87 19.24 13.07
C ARG A 465 -9.04 20.52 12.87
N LYS A 466 -9.02 21.09 11.66
CA LYS A 466 -8.29 22.32 11.32
C LYS A 466 -8.86 23.57 11.99
N GLY A 467 -10.19 23.64 12.15
CA GLY A 467 -10.84 24.72 12.90
C GLY A 467 -10.39 24.81 14.37
N ARG A 468 -9.84 23.72 14.93
CA ARG A 468 -9.35 23.62 16.32
C ARG A 468 -7.87 24.02 16.49
N THR A 469 -7.09 24.20 15.41
CA THR A 469 -5.63 24.45 15.45
C THR A 469 -5.19 25.89 15.17
N GLY A 470 -6.11 26.88 15.16
CA GLY A 470 -5.65 28.29 15.11
C GLY A 470 -6.53 29.33 14.41
N ARG A 471 -7.83 29.09 14.19
CA ARG A 471 -8.68 30.14 13.61
C ARG A 471 -8.81 31.34 14.56
N GLN A 472 -8.49 32.53 14.07
CA GLN A 472 -8.90 33.80 14.70
C GLN A 472 -10.32 34.24 14.29
N THR A 473 -10.93 33.61 13.26
CA THR A 473 -12.26 33.96 12.73
C THR A 473 -13.17 32.74 12.53
N GLU A 474 -14.44 32.83 12.96
CA GLU A 474 -15.48 31.78 12.89
C GLU A 474 -15.95 31.51 11.44
N GLY A 475 -15.17 30.81 10.62
CA GLY A 475 -15.64 30.37 9.29
C GLY A 475 -16.76 29.33 9.39
N LYS A 476 -17.87 29.54 8.65
CA LYS A 476 -19.08 28.71 8.65
C LYS A 476 -18.86 27.40 7.88
N VAL A 477 -19.38 26.28 8.39
CA VAL A 477 -19.37 24.99 7.66
C VAL A 477 -20.81 24.55 7.40
N VAL A 478 -21.16 24.35 6.13
CA VAL A 478 -22.50 23.91 5.71
C VAL A 478 -22.40 22.60 4.94
N VAL A 479 -23.30 21.66 5.21
CA VAL A 479 -23.40 20.40 4.47
C VAL A 479 -24.81 20.27 3.89
N LEU A 480 -24.90 20.10 2.57
CA LEU A 480 -26.18 19.90 1.90
C LEU A 480 -26.60 18.43 1.94
N ILE A 481 -27.84 18.16 2.34
CA ILE A 481 -28.43 16.83 2.42
C ILE A 481 -29.66 16.77 1.52
N ALA A 482 -29.65 15.94 0.48
CA ALA A 482 -30.88 15.57 -0.22
C ALA A 482 -31.65 14.53 0.62
N ASN A 483 -32.88 14.86 1.04
CA ASN A 483 -33.73 13.98 1.84
C ASN A 483 -34.13 12.73 1.06
N ASP A 484 -34.30 11.60 1.76
CA ASP A 484 -34.66 10.30 1.16
C ASP A 484 -33.67 9.81 0.09
N THR A 485 -32.38 10.12 0.27
CA THR A 485 -31.28 9.69 -0.61
C THR A 485 -30.12 9.10 0.18
N ARG A 486 -29.05 8.69 -0.54
CA ARG A 486 -27.79 8.28 0.10
C ARG A 486 -27.19 9.35 1.02
N ASP A 487 -27.46 10.64 0.81
CA ASP A 487 -26.91 11.70 1.66
C ASP A 487 -27.33 11.52 3.12
N GLU A 488 -28.59 11.16 3.36
CA GLU A 488 -29.11 10.96 4.71
C GLU A 488 -28.44 9.76 5.41
N ALA A 489 -28.13 8.71 4.66
CA ALA A 489 -27.37 7.58 5.18
C ALA A 489 -25.96 8.01 5.64
N TYR A 490 -25.25 8.81 4.84
CA TYR A 490 -23.94 9.35 5.20
C TYR A 490 -24.00 10.35 6.37
N TYR A 491 -25.06 11.14 6.47
CA TYR A 491 -25.33 12.00 7.63
C TYR A 491 -25.42 11.18 8.92
N TRP A 492 -26.26 10.13 8.95
CA TRP A 492 -26.42 9.28 10.12
C TRP A 492 -25.14 8.49 10.44
N MET A 493 -24.40 8.04 9.42
CA MET A 493 -23.09 7.41 9.62
C MET A 493 -22.11 8.35 10.30
N SER A 494 -21.98 9.59 9.83
CA SER A 494 -21.09 10.59 10.42
C SER A 494 -21.46 10.89 11.88
N ARG A 495 -22.75 11.10 12.16
CA ARG A 495 -23.27 11.35 13.52
C ARG A 495 -23.07 10.17 14.46
N ASN A 496 -23.28 8.95 13.97
CA ASN A 496 -23.11 7.75 14.79
C ASN A 496 -21.63 7.48 15.08
N GLU A 497 -20.74 7.75 14.13
CA GLU A 497 -19.30 7.58 14.32
C GLU A 497 -18.73 8.60 15.31
N GLU A 498 -19.15 9.86 15.23
CA GLU A 498 -18.81 10.90 16.21
C GLU A 498 -19.26 10.51 17.63
N LYS A 499 -20.52 10.07 17.77
CA LYS A 499 -21.05 9.56 19.05
C LYS A 499 -20.28 8.34 19.55
N ARG A 500 -19.91 7.42 18.65
CA ARG A 500 -19.15 6.22 18.98
C ARG A 500 -17.77 6.60 19.53
N MET A 501 -17.01 7.47 18.85
CA MET A 501 -15.69 7.92 19.32
C MET A 501 -15.78 8.59 20.69
N ALA A 502 -16.77 9.46 20.90
CA ALA A 502 -16.98 10.11 22.21
C ALA A 502 -17.34 9.10 23.31
N GLN A 503 -18.13 8.08 22.99
CA GLN A 503 -18.46 6.99 23.92
C GLN A 503 -17.25 6.09 24.22
N GLU A 504 -16.43 5.77 23.21
CA GLU A 504 -15.21 4.99 23.35
C GLU A 504 -14.22 5.70 24.28
N LEU A 505 -13.98 7.00 24.10
CA LEU A 505 -13.11 7.78 25.00
C LEU A 505 -13.62 7.82 26.44
N ARG A 506 -14.94 8.01 26.65
CA ARG A 506 -15.53 7.97 27.99
C ARG A 506 -15.41 6.60 28.65
N LYS A 507 -15.66 5.53 27.87
CA LYS A 507 -15.52 4.15 28.33
C LYS A 507 -14.05 3.86 28.69
N LEU A 508 -13.12 4.25 27.83
CA LEU A 508 -11.70 4.08 28.06
C LEU A 508 -11.25 4.81 29.33
N LYS A 509 -11.65 6.07 29.51
CA LYS A 509 -11.34 6.82 30.73
C LYS A 509 -11.90 6.16 31.99
N SER A 510 -13.05 5.49 31.91
CA SER A 510 -13.57 4.74 33.05
C SER A 510 -12.81 3.44 33.36
N MET A 511 -12.02 2.95 32.41
CA MET A 511 -11.24 1.70 32.47
C MET A 511 -9.72 1.93 32.59
N GLU A 512 -9.26 3.19 32.58
CA GLU A 512 -7.85 3.60 32.58
C GLU A 512 -7.04 2.84 33.64
N GLY A 513 -7.43 2.95 34.91
CA GLY A 513 -6.76 2.23 36.01
C GLY A 513 -6.85 0.69 35.94
N ASP A 514 -7.91 0.14 35.33
CA ASP A 514 -8.02 -1.31 35.15
C ASP A 514 -7.05 -1.79 34.05
N ILE A 515 -6.85 -1.00 33.00
CA ILE A 515 -5.90 -1.30 31.92
C ILE A 515 -4.47 -1.19 32.42
N GLU A 516 -4.12 -0.11 33.12
CA GLU A 516 -2.80 0.06 33.76
C GLU A 516 -2.45 -1.12 34.68
N SER A 517 -3.41 -1.59 35.48
CA SER A 517 -3.20 -2.72 36.37
C SER A 517 -2.88 -4.02 35.63
N GLU A 518 -3.59 -4.32 34.54
CA GLU A 518 -3.36 -5.53 33.74
C GLU A 518 -2.06 -5.45 32.92
N LEU A 519 -1.70 -4.27 32.41
CA LEU A 519 -0.41 -4.06 31.75
C LEU A 519 0.74 -4.32 32.70
N THR A 520 0.63 -3.86 33.95
CA THR A 520 1.62 -4.10 35.02
C THR A 520 1.72 -5.60 35.38
N GLU A 521 0.59 -6.30 35.53
CA GLU A 521 0.54 -7.73 35.86
C GLU A 521 1.14 -8.61 34.74
N THR A 522 0.79 -8.32 33.48
CA THR A 522 1.30 -9.04 32.31
C THR A 522 2.81 -8.94 32.21
N GLN A 523 3.37 -7.75 32.49
CA GLN A 523 4.82 -7.54 32.47
C GLN A 523 5.53 -8.20 33.66
N ALA A 524 4.92 -8.20 34.85
CA ALA A 524 5.47 -8.94 35.99
C ALA A 524 5.56 -10.45 35.68
N ALA A 525 4.57 -11.00 34.97
CA ALA A 525 4.59 -12.38 34.49
C ALA A 525 5.70 -12.63 33.45
N LEU A 526 5.85 -11.74 32.46
CA LEU A 526 6.87 -11.85 31.41
C LEU A 526 8.30 -11.75 31.97
N ALA A 527 8.54 -10.83 32.91
CA ALA A 527 9.82 -10.67 33.60
C ALA A 527 10.17 -11.89 34.46
N THR A 528 9.16 -12.55 35.05
CA THR A 528 9.35 -13.79 35.81
C THR A 528 9.71 -14.97 34.91
N PHE A 529 9.16 -15.01 33.69
CA PHE A 529 9.42 -16.07 32.72
C PHE A 529 10.82 -15.96 32.11
N THR A 530 11.22 -14.76 31.70
CA THR A 530 12.57 -14.48 31.17
C THR A 530 13.67 -14.68 32.21
N ALA A 531 13.41 -14.37 33.49
CA ALA A 531 14.33 -14.68 34.58
C ALA A 531 14.50 -16.19 34.84
N ALA A 532 13.47 -17.00 34.55
CA ALA A 532 13.53 -18.45 34.69
C ALA A 532 14.33 -19.13 33.56
N GLU A 533 14.34 -18.57 32.35
CA GLU A 533 15.17 -19.07 31.24
C GLU A 533 16.66 -18.72 31.41
N ALA A 534 16.98 -17.55 31.99
CA ALA A 534 18.35 -17.15 32.26
C ALA A 534 19.04 -18.05 33.32
N ASP A 535 18.30 -18.62 34.26
CA ASP A 535 18.82 -19.46 35.35
C ASP A 535 19.10 -20.93 34.92
N VAL A 536 18.64 -21.35 33.73
CA VAL A 536 18.94 -22.68 33.16
C VAL A 536 20.29 -22.72 32.43
N SER A 537 20.89 -21.57 32.11
CA SER A 537 22.16 -21.48 31.37
C SER A 537 23.45 -21.56 32.23
N LYS A 538 23.34 -21.72 33.57
CA LYS A 538 24.49 -21.81 34.48
C LYS A 538 24.49 -23.06 35.35
N THR A 539 24.63 -24.23 34.73
CA THR A 539 25.30 -25.36 35.38
C THR A 539 26.19 -26.08 34.39
N ASP A 540 27.49 -25.83 34.55
CA ASP A 540 28.55 -26.40 33.73
C ASP A 540 28.97 -27.78 34.25
N THR A 541 29.04 -28.71 33.31
CA THR A 541 29.91 -29.90 33.16
C THR A 541 30.64 -30.51 34.38
N THR A 542 30.37 -31.79 34.66
CA THR A 542 31.41 -32.85 34.83
C THR A 542 30.83 -34.28 34.79
N GLY A 543 31.33 -35.13 33.88
CA GLY A 543 31.55 -36.58 34.11
C GLY A 543 30.52 -37.61 33.59
N ASP A 544 30.70 -38.06 32.34
CA ASP A 544 30.74 -39.45 31.77
C ASP A 544 30.05 -40.65 32.49
N PRO A 545 29.80 -41.79 31.80
CA PRO A 545 28.76 -42.09 30.80
C PRO A 545 27.73 -43.15 31.30
N ASP A 546 26.62 -43.28 30.56
CA ASP A 546 25.60 -44.37 30.45
C ASP A 546 25.41 -45.39 31.61
N PRO A 547 24.15 -45.73 31.97
CA PRO A 547 23.45 -46.74 31.15
C PRO A 547 21.91 -46.62 31.06
N GLU A 548 21.35 -47.13 29.96
CA GLU A 548 19.99 -47.70 29.87
C GLU A 548 19.73 -48.79 30.96
N PRO A 549 18.50 -49.33 31.19
CA PRO A 549 17.17 -49.11 30.57
C PRO A 549 16.01 -48.98 31.61
N ALA A 550 14.76 -48.78 31.16
CA ALA A 550 13.64 -49.71 31.40
C ALA A 550 12.24 -49.07 31.25
N ALA A 551 11.42 -49.77 30.49
CA ALA A 551 9.98 -49.57 30.34
C ALA A 551 9.20 -49.82 31.64
N THR A 552 8.09 -49.09 31.82
CA THR A 552 6.87 -49.66 32.42
C THR A 552 5.62 -49.00 31.85
N GLU A 553 4.76 -49.86 31.32
CA GLU A 553 3.39 -49.64 30.87
C GLU A 553 2.45 -49.22 32.01
N SER A 554 1.35 -48.53 31.68
CA SER A 554 0.00 -48.74 32.23
C SER A 554 -0.95 -47.68 31.66
N THR A 555 -1.58 -47.93 30.51
CA THR A 555 -3.00 -48.33 30.34
C THR A 555 -4.06 -47.37 30.88
N ALA A 556 -4.73 -46.71 29.92
CA ALA A 556 -6.18 -46.62 29.69
C ALA A 556 -7.14 -46.28 30.85
N SER A 557 -8.01 -45.27 30.65
CA SER A 557 -9.33 -45.52 30.05
C SER A 557 -10.15 -44.25 29.86
N THR A 558 -10.75 -44.15 28.68
CA THR A 558 -11.99 -43.44 28.32
C THR A 558 -13.14 -43.63 29.31
N ALA A 559 -13.89 -42.55 29.56
CA ALA A 559 -15.35 -42.63 29.71
C ALA A 559 -16.00 -41.29 29.34
N ALA A 560 -16.83 -41.32 28.31
CA ALA A 560 -17.75 -40.28 27.91
C ALA A 560 -19.00 -40.28 28.80
N THR A 561 -19.57 -39.09 29.03
CA THR A 561 -21.02 -38.90 29.20
C THR A 561 -21.36 -37.50 28.69
N GLY A 562 -22.29 -37.44 27.74
CA GLY A 562 -22.73 -36.21 27.09
C GLY A 562 -23.79 -35.42 27.88
N GLY A 563 -24.05 -34.22 27.37
CA GLY A 563 -25.21 -33.40 27.69
C GLY A 563 -25.43 -32.41 26.55
N SER A 564 -26.55 -32.56 25.85
CA SER A 564 -27.00 -31.69 24.77
C SER A 564 -27.52 -30.36 25.29
N GLY A 565 -27.22 -29.26 24.59
CA GLY A 565 -27.90 -27.97 24.75
C GLY A 565 -27.71 -27.12 23.49
N SER A 566 -28.81 -26.72 22.87
CA SER A 566 -28.92 -25.94 21.64
C SER A 566 -28.99 -24.42 21.90
N SER A 567 -28.27 -23.61 21.12
CA SER A 567 -28.60 -22.23 20.66
C SER A 567 -27.41 -21.70 19.87
N SER A 568 -27.46 -21.41 18.55
CA SER A 568 -28.00 -20.21 17.89
C SER A 568 -27.56 -18.86 18.48
N GLY A 569 -26.67 -18.18 17.77
CA GLY A 569 -26.21 -16.79 17.94
C GLY A 569 -24.85 -16.65 17.24
N ASP A 570 -24.80 -16.28 15.96
CA ASP A 570 -24.72 -14.89 15.46
C ASP A 570 -23.34 -14.27 15.72
N ASP A 571 -22.34 -14.71 14.95
CA ASP A 571 -20.99 -14.15 14.92
C ASP A 571 -20.99 -12.92 14.00
N GLY A 572 -21.21 -11.75 14.60
CA GLY A 572 -21.01 -10.45 13.99
C GLY A 572 -19.57 -9.98 14.12
N GLN A 573 -18.66 -10.54 13.30
CA GLN A 573 -17.29 -10.06 13.15
C GLN A 573 -17.25 -9.09 11.96
N ALA A 574 -17.18 -7.79 12.23
CA ALA A 574 -17.02 -6.75 11.22
C ALA A 574 -15.68 -6.03 11.43
N GLY A 575 -14.62 -6.65 10.92
CA GLY A 575 -13.32 -5.99 10.77
C GLY A 575 -13.42 -4.83 9.79
N ILE A 576 -12.95 -3.67 10.22
CA ILE A 576 -12.88 -2.43 9.46
C ILE A 576 -11.44 -2.30 8.94
N SER A 577 -11.23 -2.59 7.65
CA SER A 577 -10.05 -2.16 6.91
C SER A 577 -10.35 -2.06 5.41
N ALA A 578 -9.70 -1.10 4.75
CA ALA A 578 -9.67 -0.80 3.30
C ALA A 578 -10.89 -0.08 2.67
N PHE A 579 -10.96 1.25 2.88
CA PHE A 579 -11.47 2.18 1.86
C PHE A 579 -10.28 2.87 1.19
N ALA A 580 -9.70 2.20 0.20
CA ALA A 580 -8.89 2.80 -0.85
C ALA A 580 -9.66 2.64 -2.18
N GLY A 581 -9.64 3.68 -3.00
CA GLY A 581 -10.37 3.75 -4.27
C GLY A 581 -9.91 2.66 -5.23
N GLY A 582 -10.85 1.86 -5.70
CA GLY A 582 -10.64 0.98 -6.84
C GLY A 582 -10.97 1.74 -8.12
N GLY A 583 -10.02 1.79 -9.03
CA GLY A 583 -10.17 2.37 -10.35
C GLY A 583 -9.01 2.04 -11.27
N ASP A 584 -8.57 0.78 -11.29
CA ASP A 584 -7.71 0.25 -12.34
C ASP A 584 -8.39 -0.98 -12.95
N GLU A 585 -8.91 -0.80 -14.17
CA GLU A 585 -9.16 -1.88 -15.10
C GLU A 585 -7.95 -1.92 -16.03
N VAL A 586 -7.10 -2.95 -15.86
CA VAL A 586 -6.10 -3.34 -16.84
C VAL A 586 -6.88 -4.09 -17.95
N ASP A 587 -6.94 -3.49 -19.13
CA ASP A 587 -7.48 -4.13 -20.34
C ASP A 587 -6.30 -4.70 -21.14
N GLU A 588 -6.21 -6.02 -21.20
CA GLU A 588 -5.28 -6.74 -22.08
C GLU A 588 -5.79 -6.69 -23.52
N GLY A 589 -5.05 -6.02 -24.39
CA GLY A 589 -5.32 -5.99 -25.83
C GLY A 589 -4.03 -5.90 -26.64
N ASP A 590 -3.61 -7.04 -27.20
CA ASP A 590 -2.58 -7.19 -28.22
C ASP A 590 -2.78 -6.21 -29.40
N GLY A 591 -1.72 -5.49 -29.76
CA GLY A 591 -1.67 -4.64 -30.95
C GLY A 591 -0.27 -4.09 -31.21
N ALA A 592 0.52 -4.82 -31.99
CA ALA A 592 1.77 -4.36 -32.54
C ALA A 592 1.54 -3.21 -33.53
N ASP A 593 2.32 -2.13 -33.45
CA ASP A 593 2.63 -1.28 -34.60
C ASP A 593 3.96 -0.52 -34.38
N GLU A 594 4.78 -0.55 -35.43
CA GLU A 594 6.12 0.02 -35.57
C GLU A 594 6.09 1.57 -35.57
N PRO A 595 7.18 2.26 -35.18
CA PRO A 595 7.25 3.71 -35.31
C PRO A 595 7.73 4.11 -36.70
N ASP A 596 6.84 4.77 -37.45
CA ASP A 596 7.15 5.47 -38.70
C ASP A 596 7.90 6.79 -38.39
N ALA A 597 8.96 7.03 -39.15
CA ALA A 597 9.81 8.19 -39.06
C ALA A 597 9.11 9.41 -39.67
N SER A 598 9.12 10.55 -38.99
CA SER A 598 8.84 11.83 -39.63
C SER A 598 9.92 12.85 -39.32
N GLU A 599 10.62 13.18 -40.40
CA GLU A 599 11.56 14.28 -40.56
C GLU A 599 10.83 15.62 -40.32
N ALA A 600 11.45 16.50 -39.52
CA ALA A 600 11.05 17.90 -39.47
C ALA A 600 12.29 18.79 -39.52
N GLU A 601 12.18 19.77 -40.42
CA GLU A 601 13.26 20.54 -41.00
C GLU A 601 13.89 21.58 -40.08
N THR A 602 15.12 21.91 -40.47
CA THR A 602 16.05 22.92 -40.01
C THR A 602 15.59 24.34 -40.34
N GLU A 603 16.04 25.34 -39.56
CA GLU A 603 16.55 26.67 -39.96
C GLU A 603 16.81 27.54 -38.68
N PRO A 604 17.69 28.56 -38.70
CA PRO A 604 18.86 28.60 -37.83
C PRO A 604 18.92 29.82 -36.89
N GLY A 605 19.68 29.70 -35.81
CA GLY A 605 19.99 30.77 -34.86
C GLY A 605 21.49 30.84 -34.58
N THR A 606 22.10 31.93 -35.02
CA THR A 606 23.52 32.27 -35.09
C THR A 606 24.23 32.56 -33.76
N GLY A 607 25.53 32.25 -33.70
CA GLY A 607 26.57 32.92 -32.89
C GLY A 607 26.97 32.18 -31.60
N ASP A 608 28.23 32.07 -31.20
CA ASP A 608 29.53 32.49 -31.74
C ASP A 608 30.61 31.67 -31.00
N ASP A 609 31.76 31.48 -31.65
CA ASP A 609 32.87 30.59 -31.25
C ASP A 609 33.48 30.89 -29.87
N ALA A 610 33.82 29.83 -29.13
CA ALA A 610 35.07 29.76 -28.37
C ALA A 610 35.51 28.30 -28.20
N THR A 611 36.70 28.02 -28.73
CA THR A 611 37.47 26.78 -28.80
C THR A 611 37.93 26.26 -27.43
N ASP A 612 37.90 24.94 -27.21
CA ASP A 612 39.11 24.15 -26.93
C ASP A 612 38.81 22.63 -26.97
N ASP A 613 39.80 21.90 -27.51
CA ASP A 613 39.88 20.45 -27.66
C ASP A 613 39.74 19.68 -26.33
N ASP A 614 39.04 18.54 -26.34
CA ASP A 614 39.60 17.25 -25.89
C ASP A 614 38.63 16.08 -26.17
N ASP A 615 39.11 15.10 -26.93
CA ASP A 615 38.56 13.75 -27.07
C ASP A 615 38.55 13.06 -25.70
N ALA A 616 37.36 12.74 -25.17
CA ALA A 616 37.21 11.74 -24.11
C ALA A 616 35.96 10.90 -24.37
N THR A 617 36.21 9.62 -24.60
CA THR A 617 35.27 8.51 -24.59
C THR A 617 34.38 8.54 -23.35
N ASP A 618 33.07 8.37 -23.56
CA ASP A 618 32.05 8.11 -22.54
C ASP A 618 32.38 6.80 -21.80
N ASP A 619 33.21 6.90 -20.77
CA ASP A 619 33.28 5.90 -19.71
C ASP A 619 32.06 6.13 -18.81
N ALA A 620 31.09 5.22 -18.91
CA ALA A 620 30.04 5.06 -17.93
C ALA A 620 30.67 5.03 -16.54
N VAL A 621 30.37 6.04 -15.73
CA VAL A 621 30.85 6.16 -14.36
C VAL A 621 30.33 4.96 -13.58
N VAL A 622 31.24 4.01 -13.34
CA VAL A 622 31.08 2.91 -12.41
C VAL A 622 30.96 3.53 -11.02
N ALA A 623 29.74 3.51 -10.47
CA ALA A 623 29.53 3.72 -9.05
C ALA A 623 30.12 2.51 -8.32
N THR A 624 31.34 2.65 -7.82
CA THR A 624 31.91 1.72 -6.85
C THR A 624 31.13 1.84 -5.55
N ALA A 625 30.39 0.79 -5.20
CA ALA A 625 29.86 0.59 -3.86
C ALA A 625 30.98 0.82 -2.84
N GLY A 626 30.66 1.53 -1.75
CA GLY A 626 31.57 1.70 -0.63
C GLY A 626 32.05 0.33 -0.14
N GLU A 627 33.33 0.26 0.19
CA GLU A 627 33.92 -0.89 0.88
C GLU A 627 33.25 -1.02 2.26
N ASP A 628 32.19 -1.84 2.35
CA ASP A 628 31.58 -2.23 3.62
C ASP A 628 32.64 -2.95 4.48
N GLU A 629 32.77 -2.54 5.73
CA GLU A 629 33.51 -3.30 6.74
C GLU A 629 33.01 -4.75 6.72
N ALA A 630 33.94 -5.72 6.74
CA ALA A 630 33.61 -7.14 6.64
C ALA A 630 32.62 -7.55 7.75
N PHE A 631 31.35 -7.66 7.38
CA PHE A 631 30.29 -8.15 8.26
C PHE A 631 30.56 -9.61 8.60
N ASP A 632 30.71 -9.92 9.90
CA ASP A 632 30.90 -11.27 10.41
C ASP A 632 29.51 -11.89 10.67
N GLY A 633 28.89 -12.40 9.60
CA GLY A 633 27.57 -13.02 9.64
C GLY A 633 27.07 -13.41 8.24
N VAL A 634 25.80 -13.81 8.15
CA VAL A 634 25.15 -14.27 6.92
C VAL A 634 24.39 -13.13 6.25
N GLU A 635 24.70 -12.84 4.99
CA GLU A 635 23.95 -11.86 4.20
C GLU A 635 22.89 -12.55 3.33
N ILE A 636 21.66 -12.01 3.27
CA ILE A 636 20.62 -12.49 2.35
C ILE A 636 20.08 -11.29 1.57
N VAL A 637 20.15 -11.36 0.24
CA VAL A 637 19.51 -10.34 -0.60
C VAL A 637 18.08 -10.77 -0.88
N VAL A 638 17.14 -9.86 -0.63
CA VAL A 638 15.71 -10.06 -0.80
C VAL A 638 15.19 -9.09 -1.84
N ASP A 639 14.38 -9.57 -2.78
CA ASP A 639 13.70 -8.71 -3.74
C ASP A 639 12.68 -7.81 -3.01
N GLN A 640 12.65 -6.52 -3.37
CA GLN A 640 11.68 -5.57 -2.78
C GLN A 640 10.21 -5.98 -3.00
N ARG A 641 9.90 -6.77 -4.02
CA ARG A 641 8.55 -7.30 -4.30
C ARG A 641 8.11 -8.37 -3.31
N GLU A 642 9.03 -8.98 -2.56
CA GLU A 642 8.73 -10.01 -1.56
C GLU A 642 8.46 -9.45 -0.15
N LEU A 643 8.49 -8.13 0.02
CA LEU A 643 8.27 -7.46 1.31
C LEU A 643 6.86 -7.63 1.88
N ASP A 644 5.89 -8.03 1.06
CA ASP A 644 4.53 -8.34 1.52
C ASP A 644 4.49 -9.66 2.32
N SER A 645 5.52 -10.52 2.21
CA SER A 645 5.65 -11.74 3.02
C SER A 645 6.31 -11.46 4.37
N SER A 646 6.02 -12.29 5.37
CA SER A 646 6.69 -12.20 6.68
C SER A 646 8.16 -12.66 6.65
N ILE A 647 8.62 -13.29 5.57
CA ILE A 647 9.94 -13.92 5.44
C ILE A 647 11.06 -12.90 5.67
N ALA A 648 10.99 -11.74 5.02
CA ALA A 648 12.01 -10.71 5.15
C ALA A 648 12.09 -10.17 6.59
N ARG A 649 10.93 -10.01 7.25
CA ARG A 649 10.84 -9.62 8.67
C ARG A 649 11.47 -10.68 9.56
N ASP A 650 11.14 -11.95 9.35
CA ASP A 650 11.65 -13.07 10.15
C ASP A 650 13.16 -13.25 9.99
N LEU A 651 13.69 -13.09 8.78
CA LEU A 651 15.14 -13.09 8.54
C LEU A 651 15.82 -11.92 9.24
N SER A 652 15.26 -10.71 9.17
CA SER A 652 15.83 -9.52 9.81
C SER A 652 15.84 -9.57 11.35
N ARG A 653 14.99 -10.41 11.96
CA ARG A 653 14.94 -10.64 13.42
C ARG A 653 16.07 -11.55 13.91
N LYS A 654 16.75 -12.28 13.03
CA LYS A 654 17.75 -13.29 13.42
C LYS A 654 19.09 -12.63 13.73
N GLU A 655 19.65 -12.95 14.89
CA GLU A 655 21.02 -12.59 15.23
C GLU A 655 22.01 -13.17 14.19
N GLY A 656 22.96 -12.35 13.75
CA GLY A 656 23.97 -12.75 12.77
C GLY A 656 23.48 -12.80 11.32
N VAL A 657 22.26 -12.37 11.03
CA VAL A 657 21.73 -12.25 9.66
C VAL A 657 21.61 -10.78 9.26
N ARG A 658 22.17 -10.41 8.10
CA ARG A 658 21.97 -9.11 7.46
C ARG A 658 21.14 -9.29 6.20
N THR A 659 19.95 -8.70 6.19
CA THR A 659 19.10 -8.63 5.01
C THR A 659 19.43 -7.38 4.20
N ARG A 660 19.63 -7.53 2.89
CA ARG A 660 19.81 -6.43 1.93
C ARG A 660 18.66 -6.43 0.93
N LEU A 661 18.01 -5.28 0.76
CA LEU A 661 16.83 -5.14 -0.09
C LEU A 661 17.17 -4.47 -1.43
N GLU A 662 16.99 -5.20 -2.53
CA GLU A 662 17.28 -4.75 -3.89
C GLU A 662 16.15 -5.13 -4.86
N THR A 663 16.09 -4.49 -6.02
CA THR A 663 15.26 -4.98 -7.13
C THR A 663 16.09 -6.00 -7.90
N LEU A 664 15.77 -7.28 -7.75
CA LEU A 664 16.50 -8.35 -8.41
C LEU A 664 15.99 -8.52 -9.83
N ALA A 665 16.93 -8.66 -10.77
CA ALA A 665 16.57 -9.01 -12.14
C ALA A 665 16.03 -10.45 -12.22
N VAL A 666 16.47 -11.33 -11.31
CA VAL A 666 16.25 -12.77 -11.38
C VAL A 666 16.20 -13.38 -9.98
N GLY A 667 15.13 -14.12 -9.69
CA GLY A 667 14.87 -14.75 -8.39
C GLY A 667 14.34 -13.77 -7.34
N ASP A 668 13.75 -14.34 -6.29
CA ASP A 668 13.16 -13.63 -5.17
C ASP A 668 14.18 -13.41 -4.04
N TYR A 669 15.12 -14.33 -3.89
CA TYR A 669 16.19 -14.27 -2.89
C TYR A 669 17.54 -14.69 -3.51
N VAL A 670 18.63 -14.04 -3.10
CA VAL A 670 20.00 -14.46 -3.46
C VAL A 670 20.78 -14.75 -2.18
N LEU A 671 21.32 -15.97 -2.11
CA LEU A 671 21.97 -16.50 -0.91
C LEU A 671 23.48 -16.64 -1.08
N SER A 672 23.98 -16.61 -2.31
CA SER A 672 25.40 -16.59 -2.67
C SER A 672 25.59 -16.19 -4.14
N ASP A 673 26.83 -16.03 -4.57
CA ASP A 673 27.28 -15.86 -5.97
C ASP A 673 26.70 -16.89 -6.96
N ARG A 674 26.20 -18.02 -6.47
CA ARG A 674 25.70 -19.13 -7.28
C ARG A 674 24.30 -19.61 -6.92
N VAL A 675 23.73 -19.21 -5.78
CA VAL A 675 22.41 -19.64 -5.31
C VAL A 675 21.41 -18.49 -5.39
N ALA A 676 20.44 -18.64 -6.30
CA ALA A 676 19.24 -17.82 -6.36
C ALA A 676 18.00 -18.69 -6.11
N VAL A 677 17.04 -18.14 -5.37
CA VAL A 677 15.82 -18.84 -4.97
C VAL A 677 14.62 -18.14 -5.57
N GLU A 678 13.75 -18.94 -6.20
CA GLU A 678 12.42 -18.56 -6.65
C GLU A 678 11.40 -19.19 -5.69
N ARG A 679 10.58 -18.36 -5.03
CA ARG A 679 9.51 -18.82 -4.15
C ARG A 679 8.20 -18.89 -4.95
N LYS A 680 7.42 -19.92 -4.69
CA LYS A 680 6.07 -20.06 -5.24
C LYS A 680 5.16 -20.74 -4.24
N SER A 681 3.97 -20.18 -4.00
CA SER A 681 2.97 -20.89 -3.23
C SER A 681 2.50 -22.14 -4.01
N VAL A 682 2.03 -23.16 -3.29
CA VAL A 682 1.42 -24.33 -3.92
C VAL A 682 0.24 -23.94 -4.80
N GLU A 683 -0.54 -22.94 -4.41
CA GLU A 683 -1.70 -22.48 -5.19
C GLU A 683 -1.28 -21.89 -6.53
N ASP A 684 -0.32 -20.96 -6.51
CA ASP A 684 0.21 -20.30 -7.71
C ASP A 684 0.92 -21.30 -8.62
N PHE A 685 1.72 -22.22 -8.05
CA PHE A 685 2.34 -23.29 -8.80
C PHE A 685 1.30 -24.13 -9.55
N LEU A 686 0.20 -24.50 -8.89
CA LEU A 686 -0.87 -25.27 -9.53
C LEU A 686 -1.63 -24.46 -10.59
N ASP A 687 -1.80 -23.15 -10.39
CA ASP A 687 -2.43 -22.26 -11.37
C ASP A 687 -1.55 -22.05 -12.62
N THR A 688 -0.22 -22.15 -12.48
CA THR A 688 0.66 -22.15 -13.66
C THR A 688 0.46 -23.35 -14.58
N LEU A 689 -0.08 -24.46 -14.05
CA LEU A 689 -0.33 -25.69 -14.80
C LEU A 689 -1.67 -25.66 -15.56
N THR A 690 -2.62 -24.83 -15.13
CA THR A 690 -3.96 -24.73 -15.72
C THR A 690 -4.07 -23.68 -16.83
N GLY A 691 -2.99 -22.93 -17.08
CA GLY A 691 -2.82 -22.07 -18.25
C GLY A 691 -3.11 -20.59 -18.03
N GLY A 692 -3.26 -20.15 -16.77
CA GLY A 692 -3.44 -18.74 -16.42
C GLY A 692 -2.15 -17.93 -16.50
N ASP A 693 -1.00 -18.52 -16.12
CA ASP A 693 0.31 -17.85 -16.20
C ASP A 693 1.44 -18.89 -16.28
N ARG A 694 2.29 -18.84 -17.32
CA ARG A 694 3.46 -19.73 -17.47
C ARG A 694 4.77 -19.08 -17.03
N SER A 695 4.71 -17.88 -16.45
CA SER A 695 5.84 -17.06 -16.02
C SER A 695 6.86 -17.80 -15.16
N MET A 696 6.42 -18.74 -14.31
CA MET A 696 7.32 -19.48 -13.41
C MET A 696 8.45 -20.24 -14.12
N PHE A 697 8.16 -20.91 -15.24
CA PHE A 697 9.22 -21.64 -15.97
C PHE A 697 10.21 -20.71 -16.67
N GLU A 698 9.75 -19.52 -17.06
CA GLU A 698 10.61 -18.47 -17.62
C GLU A 698 11.51 -17.88 -16.53
N GLN A 699 10.93 -17.53 -15.37
CA GLN A 699 11.66 -17.05 -14.18
C GLN A 699 12.75 -18.04 -13.73
N VAL A 700 12.41 -19.32 -13.59
CA VAL A 700 13.38 -20.36 -13.24
C VAL A 700 14.39 -20.58 -14.37
N GLY A 701 13.98 -20.44 -15.62
CA GLY A 701 14.86 -20.47 -16.79
C GLY A 701 15.90 -19.36 -16.75
N ASP A 702 15.51 -18.15 -16.38
CA ASP A 702 16.42 -17.01 -16.24
C ASP A 702 17.31 -17.13 -15.00
N ALA A 703 16.80 -17.65 -13.88
CA ALA A 703 17.60 -18.03 -12.71
C ALA A 703 18.67 -19.06 -13.09
N ALA A 704 18.28 -20.08 -13.84
CA ALA A 704 19.21 -21.08 -14.34
C ALA A 704 20.22 -20.50 -15.34
N ARG A 705 19.97 -19.38 -16.02
CA ARG A 705 20.95 -18.75 -16.91
C ARG A 705 22.01 -17.93 -16.17
N HIS A 706 21.63 -17.30 -15.06
CA HIS A 706 22.50 -16.39 -14.32
C HIS A 706 23.18 -17.04 -13.11
N TYR A 707 22.57 -18.06 -12.51
CA TYR A 707 23.07 -18.74 -11.31
C TYR A 707 23.36 -20.22 -11.58
N ALA A 708 24.43 -20.74 -10.96
CA ALA A 708 24.81 -22.14 -11.14
C ALA A 708 23.89 -23.10 -10.37
N ARG A 709 23.22 -22.63 -9.32
CA ARG A 709 22.30 -23.39 -8.47
C ARG A 709 20.98 -22.63 -8.27
N PRO A 710 20.08 -22.64 -9.26
CA PRO A 710 18.72 -22.17 -9.06
C PRO A 710 17.98 -23.10 -8.10
N VAL A 711 17.27 -22.54 -7.14
CA VAL A 711 16.43 -23.25 -6.18
C VAL A 711 15.00 -22.77 -6.34
N VAL A 712 14.04 -23.69 -6.34
CA VAL A 712 12.61 -23.38 -6.31
C VAL A 712 12.07 -23.84 -4.96
N VAL A 713 11.51 -22.92 -4.18
CA VAL A 713 10.81 -23.23 -2.93
C VAL A 713 9.32 -23.26 -3.19
N LEU A 714 8.69 -24.41 -2.99
CA LEU A 714 7.24 -24.59 -3.06
C LEU A 714 6.65 -24.56 -1.65
N GLU A 715 6.04 -23.44 -1.30
CA GLU A 715 5.49 -23.19 0.03
C GLU A 715 4.01 -23.57 0.11
N GLY A 716 3.66 -24.35 1.13
CA GLY A 716 2.28 -24.73 1.43
C GLY A 716 2.03 -26.24 1.41
N GLU A 717 0.91 -26.61 2.00
CA GLU A 717 0.48 -28.01 2.10
C GLU A 717 -0.28 -28.51 0.86
N ASP A 718 -0.46 -29.82 0.76
CA ASP A 718 -1.41 -30.49 -0.16
C ASP A 718 -1.27 -30.22 -1.68
N LEU A 719 -0.05 -30.33 -2.22
CA LEU A 719 0.24 -30.20 -3.66
C LEU A 719 -0.65 -31.07 -4.58
N TYR A 720 -1.12 -32.23 -4.10
CA TYR A 720 -1.87 -33.20 -4.90
C TYR A 720 -3.39 -33.20 -4.62
N GLY A 721 -3.89 -32.36 -3.72
CA GLY A 721 -5.29 -32.38 -3.30
C GLY A 721 -6.25 -31.63 -4.22
N ARG A 722 -5.76 -30.77 -5.11
CA ARG A 722 -6.60 -29.95 -5.98
C ARG A 722 -7.24 -30.80 -7.09
N ARG A 723 -8.58 -30.83 -7.13
CA ARG A 723 -9.37 -31.75 -8.00
C ARG A 723 -9.18 -31.54 -9.51
N ASN A 724 -8.73 -30.37 -9.93
CA ASN A 724 -8.66 -29.98 -11.35
C ASN A 724 -7.26 -30.08 -11.96
N VAL A 725 -6.25 -30.48 -11.19
CA VAL A 725 -4.89 -30.71 -11.71
C VAL A 725 -4.58 -32.20 -11.65
N HIS A 726 -4.34 -32.79 -12.82
CA HIS A 726 -4.00 -34.21 -12.88
C HIS A 726 -2.63 -34.46 -12.21
N PRO A 727 -2.47 -35.47 -11.34
CA PRO A 727 -1.20 -35.71 -10.63
C PRO A 727 0.04 -35.86 -11.52
N ASN A 728 -0.14 -36.37 -12.75
CA ASN A 728 0.96 -36.47 -13.71
C ASN A 728 1.38 -35.11 -14.30
N ALA A 729 0.51 -34.10 -14.33
CA ALA A 729 0.90 -32.74 -14.73
C ALA A 729 1.83 -32.13 -13.67
N ILE A 730 1.49 -32.28 -12.39
CA ILE A 730 2.34 -31.87 -11.26
C ILE A 730 3.70 -32.57 -11.33
N ARG A 731 3.70 -33.91 -11.48
CA ARG A 731 4.96 -34.67 -11.61
C ARG A 731 5.76 -34.23 -12.83
N GLY A 732 5.11 -33.94 -13.94
CA GLY A 732 5.74 -33.44 -15.15
C GLY A 732 6.43 -32.10 -14.92
N ALA A 733 5.73 -31.15 -14.27
CA ALA A 733 6.27 -29.85 -13.92
C ALA A 733 7.46 -29.94 -12.96
N LEU A 734 7.32 -30.69 -11.86
CA LEU A 734 8.41 -30.93 -10.91
C LEU A 734 9.63 -31.61 -11.58
N SER A 735 9.37 -32.57 -12.47
CA SER A 735 10.44 -33.24 -13.23
C SER A 735 11.12 -32.28 -14.20
N SER A 736 10.36 -31.40 -14.84
CA SER A 736 10.93 -30.40 -15.75
C SER A 736 11.81 -29.40 -15.01
N LEU A 737 11.35 -28.87 -13.87
CA LEU A 737 12.16 -28.00 -13.01
C LEU A 737 13.47 -28.68 -12.59
N ALA A 738 13.40 -29.94 -12.17
CA ALA A 738 14.57 -30.68 -11.70
C ALA A 738 15.53 -31.10 -12.84
N VAL A 739 15.01 -31.52 -13.99
CA VAL A 739 15.79 -32.18 -15.05
C VAL A 739 16.10 -31.24 -16.20
N ASP A 740 15.13 -30.47 -16.68
CA ASP A 740 15.29 -29.60 -17.84
C ASP A 740 15.96 -28.27 -17.45
N PHE A 741 15.53 -27.69 -16.32
CA PHE A 741 16.08 -26.43 -15.81
C PHE A 741 17.25 -26.63 -14.84
N GLY A 742 17.43 -27.86 -14.32
CA GLY A 742 18.48 -28.18 -13.36
C GLY A 742 18.29 -27.50 -12.00
N ALA A 743 17.06 -27.11 -11.67
CA ALA A 743 16.73 -26.44 -10.42
C ALA A 743 16.52 -27.44 -9.28
N SER A 744 16.99 -27.08 -8.08
CA SER A 744 16.68 -27.84 -6.88
C SER A 744 15.29 -27.45 -6.39
N VAL A 745 14.37 -28.40 -6.28
CA VAL A 745 13.00 -28.13 -5.80
C VAL A 745 12.88 -28.54 -4.34
N LEU A 746 12.67 -27.57 -3.46
CA LEU A 746 12.49 -27.73 -2.03
C LEU A 746 11.05 -27.36 -1.65
N ARG A 747 10.55 -27.88 -0.52
CA ARG A 747 9.19 -27.61 -0.05
C ARG A 747 9.21 -27.19 1.40
N THR A 748 8.34 -26.24 1.73
CA THR A 748 8.17 -25.67 3.07
C THR A 748 6.69 -25.62 3.40
N SER A 749 6.33 -25.64 4.68
CA SER A 749 4.91 -25.60 5.10
C SER A 749 4.31 -24.19 5.03
N ASP A 750 5.10 -23.18 5.37
CA ASP A 750 4.70 -21.80 5.58
C ASP A 750 5.91 -20.86 5.44
N GLU A 751 5.65 -19.56 5.59
CA GLU A 751 6.65 -18.49 5.46
C GLU A 751 7.78 -18.60 6.50
N GLN A 752 7.46 -19.04 7.72
CA GLN A 752 8.44 -19.20 8.78
C GLN A 752 9.43 -20.34 8.47
N ASP A 753 8.92 -21.47 8.00
CA ASP A 753 9.74 -22.60 7.52
C ASP A 753 10.58 -22.19 6.29
N THR A 754 10.02 -21.37 5.40
CA THR A 754 10.78 -20.77 4.29
C THR A 754 11.94 -19.90 4.78
N ALA A 755 11.72 -19.00 5.74
CA ALA A 755 12.78 -18.16 6.31
C ALA A 755 13.92 -19.01 6.93
N GLU A 756 13.58 -20.05 7.69
CA GLU A 756 14.58 -20.96 8.27
C GLU A 756 15.36 -21.73 7.20
N LEU A 757 14.69 -22.17 6.13
CA LEU A 757 15.34 -22.84 5.01
C LEU A 757 16.32 -21.91 4.28
N LEU A 758 15.91 -20.68 3.99
CA LEU A 758 16.75 -19.67 3.34
C LEU A 758 17.99 -19.36 4.17
N TYR A 759 17.80 -19.10 5.47
CA TYR A 759 18.91 -18.89 6.41
C TYR A 759 19.86 -20.10 6.46
N THR A 760 19.33 -21.31 6.53
CA THR A 760 20.13 -22.54 6.56
C THR A 760 20.98 -22.71 5.30
N ILE A 761 20.43 -22.38 4.12
CA ILE A 761 21.19 -22.46 2.86
C ILE A 761 22.26 -21.36 2.82
N ALA A 762 21.90 -20.12 3.14
CA ALA A 762 22.81 -18.98 3.11
C ALA A 762 24.00 -19.18 4.06
N ARG A 763 23.73 -19.62 5.29
CA ARG A 763 24.79 -19.92 6.28
C ARG A 763 25.77 -20.97 5.77
N ARG A 764 25.28 -22.04 5.14
CA ARG A 764 26.16 -23.09 4.59
C ARG A 764 26.98 -22.59 3.41
N GLU A 765 26.40 -21.76 2.54
CA GLU A 765 27.16 -21.22 1.41
C GLU A 765 28.24 -20.22 1.88
N GLN A 766 27.93 -19.37 2.86
CA GLN A 766 28.80 -18.26 3.24
C GLN A 766 29.80 -18.63 4.35
N GLU A 767 29.37 -19.33 5.40
CA GLU A 767 30.24 -19.69 6.52
C GLU A 767 30.97 -21.02 6.30
N ASP A 768 30.28 -22.05 5.78
CA ASP A 768 30.91 -23.37 5.60
C ASP A 768 31.72 -23.46 4.28
N ASP A 769 31.25 -22.81 3.21
CA ASP A 769 31.80 -22.87 1.84
C ASP A 769 32.57 -21.59 1.42
N ASP A 770 32.72 -20.60 2.31
CA ASP A 770 33.41 -19.32 2.11
C ASP A 770 32.95 -18.54 0.85
N ARG A 771 31.66 -18.59 0.51
CA ARG A 771 31.09 -17.85 -0.65
C ARG A 771 30.66 -16.44 -0.26
N GLN A 772 30.72 -15.55 -1.25
CA GLN A 772 30.17 -14.19 -1.14
C GLN A 772 28.79 -14.13 -1.77
N VAL A 773 28.00 -13.12 -1.40
CA VAL A 773 26.70 -12.85 -2.03
C VAL A 773 26.88 -11.90 -3.21
N SER A 774 26.32 -12.27 -4.37
CA SER A 774 26.33 -11.42 -5.56
C SER A 774 24.99 -11.51 -6.29
N VAL A 775 24.35 -10.36 -6.51
CA VAL A 775 23.12 -10.24 -7.31
C VAL A 775 23.35 -10.41 -8.81
N HIS A 776 24.62 -10.38 -9.23
CA HIS A 776 25.05 -10.74 -10.56
C HIS A 776 25.69 -12.13 -10.49
N GLY A 777 24.85 -13.16 -10.64
CA GLY A 777 25.27 -14.55 -10.51
C GLY A 777 26.46 -14.92 -11.40
N GLU A 778 27.36 -15.77 -10.90
CA GLU A 778 28.53 -16.24 -11.63
C GLU A 778 28.23 -17.50 -12.45
N LYS A 779 27.36 -17.42 -13.46
CA LYS A 779 27.35 -18.46 -14.50
C LYS A 779 28.40 -18.13 -15.55
N GLY A 780 29.58 -18.74 -15.39
CA GLY A 780 30.74 -18.54 -16.26
C GLY A 780 30.38 -18.57 -17.75
N LYS A 781 30.90 -17.59 -18.49
CA LYS A 781 30.88 -17.56 -19.96
C LYS A 781 31.23 -18.96 -20.48
N ARG A 782 30.45 -19.52 -21.43
CA ARG A 782 30.75 -20.82 -22.08
C ARG A 782 32.24 -20.88 -22.37
N THR A 783 32.92 -21.92 -21.91
CA THR A 783 34.35 -22.08 -22.16
C THR A 783 34.60 -22.07 -23.67
N ARG A 784 35.79 -21.64 -24.10
CA ARG A 784 36.15 -21.66 -25.53
C ARG A 784 35.88 -23.03 -26.18
N THR A 785 36.09 -24.12 -25.44
CA THR A 785 35.79 -25.48 -25.87
C THR A 785 34.31 -25.70 -26.13
N GLU A 786 33.44 -25.31 -25.20
CA GLU A 786 31.98 -25.45 -25.36
C GLU A 786 31.43 -24.56 -26.49
N GLN A 787 32.01 -23.37 -26.68
CA GLN A 787 31.67 -22.52 -27.83
C GLN A 787 32.07 -23.18 -29.16
N GLN A 788 33.25 -23.80 -29.23
CA GLN A 788 33.70 -24.50 -30.43
C GLN A 788 32.85 -25.73 -30.74
N GLU A 789 32.53 -26.55 -29.73
CA GLU A 789 31.64 -27.70 -29.87
C GLU A 789 30.23 -27.29 -30.33
N TYR A 790 29.71 -26.18 -29.80
CA TYR A 790 28.41 -25.63 -30.18
C TYR A 790 28.37 -25.14 -31.64
N VAL A 791 29.40 -24.43 -32.10
CA VAL A 791 29.47 -23.94 -33.48
C VAL A 791 29.51 -25.11 -34.47
N VAL A 792 30.31 -26.14 -34.22
CA VAL A 792 30.38 -27.32 -35.11
C VAL A 792 29.10 -28.16 -35.04
N GLY A 793 28.51 -28.31 -33.85
CA GLY A 793 27.26 -29.04 -33.64
C GLY A 793 26.01 -28.33 -34.18
N SER A 794 26.13 -27.08 -34.63
CA SER A 794 25.00 -26.35 -35.24
C SER A 794 24.67 -26.82 -36.66
N ILE A 795 25.59 -27.55 -37.32
CA ILE A 795 25.38 -28.12 -38.65
C ILE A 795 24.43 -29.31 -38.54
N ALA A 796 23.41 -29.35 -39.40
CA ALA A 796 22.46 -30.45 -39.44
C ALA A 796 23.16 -31.82 -39.58
N GLU A 797 22.72 -32.79 -38.78
CA GLU A 797 23.31 -34.14 -38.64
C GLU A 797 24.68 -34.22 -37.95
N VAL A 798 25.18 -33.13 -37.36
CA VAL A 798 26.36 -33.13 -36.48
C VAL A 798 25.92 -33.02 -35.02
N GLY A 799 25.96 -34.15 -34.30
CA GLY A 799 25.68 -34.16 -32.85
C GLY A 799 26.91 -33.79 -32.00
N PRO A 800 26.74 -33.59 -30.68
CA PRO A 800 27.83 -33.19 -29.76
C PRO A 800 29.04 -34.13 -29.79
N VAL A 801 28.79 -35.45 -29.93
CA VAL A 801 29.84 -36.47 -30.01
C VAL A 801 30.67 -36.32 -31.30
N THR A 802 29.99 -36.10 -32.43
CA THR A 802 30.63 -35.89 -33.74
C THR A 802 31.36 -34.55 -33.79
N ALA A 803 30.79 -33.50 -33.20
CA ALA A 803 31.43 -32.19 -33.10
C ALA A 803 32.75 -32.26 -32.31
N ARG A 804 32.76 -32.98 -31.18
CA ARG A 804 33.99 -33.22 -30.41
C ARG A 804 35.00 -34.04 -31.21
N ALA A 805 34.59 -35.13 -31.86
CA ALA A 805 35.48 -35.96 -32.68
C ALA A 805 36.12 -35.16 -33.84
N LEU A 806 35.35 -34.32 -34.51
CA LEU A 806 35.83 -33.40 -35.55
C LEU A 806 36.84 -32.39 -34.98
N LEU A 807 36.53 -31.78 -33.84
CA LEU A 807 37.42 -30.79 -33.21
C LEU A 807 38.70 -31.40 -32.63
N GLU A 808 38.64 -32.62 -32.11
CA GLU A 808 39.81 -33.37 -31.66
C GLU A 808 40.71 -33.76 -32.83
N HIS A 809 40.12 -34.13 -33.98
CA HIS A 809 40.88 -34.50 -35.17
C HIS A 809 41.51 -33.29 -35.88
N PHE A 810 40.74 -32.23 -36.09
CA PHE A 810 41.15 -31.06 -36.87
C PHE A 810 41.69 -29.90 -36.02
N GLY A 811 41.51 -29.93 -34.70
CA GLY A 811 42.10 -28.99 -33.73
C GLY A 811 41.44 -27.60 -33.66
N SER A 812 40.57 -27.22 -34.59
CA SER A 812 39.85 -25.94 -34.56
C SER A 812 38.59 -25.96 -35.43
N VAL A 813 37.65 -25.05 -35.15
CA VAL A 813 36.43 -24.86 -35.96
C VAL A 813 36.80 -24.52 -37.41
N GLU A 814 37.75 -23.61 -37.64
CA GLU A 814 38.19 -23.21 -38.98
C GLU A 814 38.69 -24.41 -39.80
N ALA A 815 39.48 -25.29 -39.18
CA ALA A 815 39.99 -26.50 -39.84
C ALA A 815 38.88 -27.49 -40.18
N VAL A 816 37.85 -27.63 -39.33
CA VAL A 816 36.66 -28.45 -39.62
C VAL A 816 35.88 -27.86 -40.81
N MET A 817 35.67 -26.55 -40.83
CA MET A 817 34.89 -25.86 -41.87
C MET A 817 35.62 -25.86 -43.23
N THR A 818 36.95 -25.83 -43.23
CA THR A 818 37.75 -25.78 -44.46
C THR A 818 38.17 -27.15 -44.99
N ALA A 819 37.96 -28.23 -44.23
CA ALA A 819 38.27 -29.59 -44.66
C ALA A 819 37.50 -29.99 -45.93
N ASP A 820 38.15 -30.79 -46.79
CA ASP A 820 37.51 -31.42 -47.93
C ASP A 820 36.73 -32.68 -47.50
N GLU A 821 35.85 -33.15 -48.38
CA GLU A 821 34.95 -34.27 -48.07
C GLU A 821 35.73 -35.55 -47.72
N ASP A 822 36.87 -35.79 -48.37
CA ASP A 822 37.72 -36.95 -48.12
C ASP A 822 38.37 -36.88 -46.73
N ALA A 823 38.87 -35.71 -46.30
CA ALA A 823 39.43 -35.52 -44.97
C ALA A 823 38.36 -35.66 -43.87
N LEU A 824 37.15 -35.15 -44.10
CA LEU A 824 36.04 -35.30 -43.13
C LEU A 824 35.66 -36.78 -42.93
N LEU A 825 35.77 -37.61 -43.97
CA LEU A 825 35.49 -39.05 -43.90
C LEU A 825 36.53 -39.87 -43.11
N ASP A 826 37.71 -39.31 -42.87
CA ASP A 826 38.75 -39.94 -42.05
C ASP A 826 38.47 -39.82 -40.54
N VAL A 827 37.47 -39.03 -40.14
CA VAL A 827 37.05 -38.88 -38.73
C VAL A 827 36.06 -39.97 -38.34
N GLU A 828 36.36 -40.68 -37.25
CA GLU A 828 35.52 -41.75 -36.72
C GLU A 828 34.10 -41.23 -36.39
N GLY A 829 33.08 -41.85 -36.98
CA GLY A 829 31.68 -41.45 -36.80
C GLY A 829 31.15 -40.45 -37.84
N VAL A 830 31.98 -39.98 -38.78
CA VAL A 830 31.55 -39.13 -39.90
C VAL A 830 31.32 -39.99 -41.15
N GLY A 831 30.07 -40.07 -41.60
CA GLY A 831 29.69 -40.77 -42.83
C GLY A 831 29.57 -39.82 -44.03
N LYS A 832 29.41 -40.38 -45.24
CA LYS A 832 29.24 -39.59 -46.48
C LYS A 832 28.12 -38.56 -46.43
N VAL A 833 27.04 -38.86 -45.71
CA VAL A 833 25.91 -37.93 -45.56
C VAL A 833 26.31 -36.74 -44.71
N THR A 834 26.90 -36.98 -43.53
CA THR A 834 27.40 -35.93 -42.62
C THR A 834 28.50 -35.08 -43.27
N ALA A 835 29.48 -35.71 -43.93
CA ALA A 835 30.53 -35.00 -44.66
C ALA A 835 29.97 -34.12 -45.78
N GLY A 836 29.03 -34.66 -46.57
CA GLY A 836 28.31 -33.90 -47.59
C GLY A 836 27.55 -32.70 -47.02
N ARG A 837 26.83 -32.87 -45.90
CA ARG A 837 26.09 -31.78 -45.24
C ARG A 837 26.99 -30.67 -44.71
N ILE A 838 28.13 -31.02 -44.12
CA ILE A 838 29.13 -30.02 -43.69
C ILE A 838 29.62 -29.23 -44.91
N ARG A 839 29.97 -29.92 -46.01
CA ARG A 839 30.43 -29.26 -47.24
C ARG A 839 29.36 -28.41 -47.91
N ASP A 840 28.11 -28.86 -47.89
CA ASP A 840 26.97 -28.11 -48.43
C ASP A 840 26.79 -26.81 -47.64
N VAL A 841 26.67 -26.88 -46.31
CA VAL A 841 26.39 -25.71 -45.45
C VAL A 841 27.54 -24.70 -45.46
N VAL A 842 28.79 -25.17 -45.48
CA VAL A 842 29.96 -24.30 -45.41
C VAL A 842 30.36 -23.77 -46.79
N GLY A 843 30.10 -24.54 -47.85
CA GLY A 843 30.56 -24.25 -49.21
C GLY A 843 29.52 -23.58 -50.11
N SER A 844 28.24 -23.56 -49.74
CA SER A 844 27.19 -22.87 -50.49
C SER A 844 27.22 -21.37 -50.27
N ASP A 845 26.88 -20.60 -51.30
CA ASP A 845 26.57 -19.18 -51.14
C ASP A 845 25.31 -19.02 -50.26
N TYR A 846 25.26 -17.93 -49.48
CA TYR A 846 24.12 -17.65 -48.61
C TYR A 846 22.94 -17.12 -49.45
N ASP A 847 21.84 -17.88 -49.47
CA ASP A 847 20.67 -17.60 -50.33
C ASP A 847 19.54 -16.79 -49.65
N GLY A 848 19.70 -16.40 -48.38
CA GLY A 848 18.69 -15.69 -47.58
C GLY A 848 17.87 -16.62 -46.70
#